data_AF-A0A0S8KQA8-F1
#
_entry.id   AF-A0A0S8KQA8-F1
#
_cell.length_a   1.000
_cell.length_b   1.000
_cell.length_c   1.000
_cell.angle_alpha   90.00
_cell.angle_beta   90.00
_cell.angle_gamma   90.00
#
_symmetry.space_group_name_H-M   'P 1'
#
loop_
_entity.id
_entity.type
_entity.pdbx_description
1 polymer ?
#
loop_
_entity_poly.entity_id
_entity_poly.type
_entity_poly.pdbx_seq_one_letter_code
_entity_poly.pdbx_strand_id
1 'polypeptide(L)'
;MIERIRRALSPEPDLTWLGSEAQPIELPAQQQAPQRPRRRRRLRVSVNGELVLGGLIVLGLFLVVLFGPLLAPSNPYLSGQQSTMVIDGEYTTAPFPPMPGLPFGSDQWGRDVLSILLYGTRNTLVACLFIAMARVLLGSALGMLAGWHEGGIVDRAVMSLIEVTTALPALLVGMILIFALGIQGGITVFILALCFVGWSEIAQYIRGEFMVVRRKPFIEGARVVGLDGLGIAIRHILPNVLPSLVIIAVLEMGAVLMILGELGFIGVFIGGGTWVQIGDTTAINIPDIPEWGAMMAGARQFARSKSWMVFYPALAFFLAVLGFNLLGEGLRRIVQQRGVSTAFILSKRMLAIVIVISLATAYIITHVGPAPSYAGLAQRFEADGAMAHVQALTVPGLEGRQAGTAGLDRAAAYIADRFAEYGLETLKLGLDYRLPLTARVVQPSEQPVLALLDEMGQTVLSFAYRTDFGVDIRGHGGSGEASAPLALLSFSKLTYAVEEFKGLDLRGRIAMFLEDNAPPGFAVEAQIRGAAGLLLITEDITPRLHLAHQNEDYLRPPELPIIRISPTAADRLLAPEGLSVQQLRQELADQATTPEGWRVRWLTRPLLVRVVLSPVQEIRTDNVLGVFPGSDAQLNKQLVIVATHYDGPGRQPDGTVFTSANDGATGIAVMLEILRLWTARGFQPRRTVFFVAWTGGEWDHSGAHEYLRSQAVFSVLETEAVVNLTGLGRGGSDLVVRGDSKLVDLFLRAADSSGVPAIEGETVQYPYQSAFTTRNLAVNWRIDGIPPAEDTIDRISISKLGEAGQAINLALITLGREYDY
;
A
#
# COMPACT_ATOMS: atom_id res chain seq x y z
N MET A 1 -17.40 40.31 -8.58
CA MET A 1 -17.94 39.07 -7.98
C MET A 1 -18.19 39.22 -6.47
N ILE A 2 -17.19 39.58 -5.67
CA ILE A 2 -17.32 39.84 -4.22
C ILE A 2 -18.39 40.89 -3.90
N GLU A 3 -18.51 41.93 -4.71
CA GLU A 3 -19.50 43.00 -4.52
C GLU A 3 -20.94 42.56 -4.85
N ARG A 4 -21.11 41.63 -5.82
CA ARG A 4 -22.40 40.99 -6.11
C ARG A 4 -22.81 40.04 -4.99
N ILE A 5 -21.86 39.27 -4.45
CA ILE A 5 -22.09 38.41 -3.28
C ILE A 5 -22.43 39.24 -2.04
N ARG A 6 -21.74 40.38 -1.85
CA ARG A 6 -22.00 41.32 -0.75
C ARG A 6 -23.37 42.02 -0.86
N ARG A 7 -23.81 42.38 -2.07
CA ARG A 7 -25.19 42.89 -2.31
C ARG A 7 -26.26 41.81 -2.13
N ALA A 8 -25.97 40.56 -2.48
CA ALA A 8 -26.88 39.44 -2.26
C ALA A 8 -27.03 39.06 -0.77
N LEU A 9 -25.99 39.31 0.04
CA LEU A 9 -25.92 38.95 1.46
C LEU A 9 -26.18 40.11 2.44
N SER A 10 -26.42 41.35 1.96
CA SER A 10 -26.71 42.48 2.86
C SER A 10 -28.06 42.25 3.56
N PRO A 11 -28.28 42.65 4.82
CA PRO A 11 -29.61 42.56 5.46
C PRO A 11 -30.57 43.67 5.01
N GLU A 12 -30.03 44.75 4.43
CA GLU A 12 -30.78 45.95 4.08
C GLU A 12 -31.30 45.86 2.64
N PRO A 13 -32.62 46.11 2.40
CA PRO A 13 -33.14 46.27 1.05
C PRO A 13 -32.45 47.46 0.38
N ASP A 14 -32.09 47.31 -0.89
CA ASP A 14 -31.60 48.43 -1.71
C ASP A 14 -32.80 49.33 -1.99
N LEU A 15 -33.08 50.29 -1.11
CA LEU A 15 -34.20 51.23 -1.22
C LEU A 15 -33.86 52.44 -2.10
N THR A 16 -32.77 52.38 -2.86
CA THR A 16 -32.36 53.49 -3.75
C THR A 16 -33.36 53.75 -4.89
N TRP A 17 -34.28 52.82 -5.15
CA TRP A 17 -35.39 52.98 -6.09
C TRP A 17 -36.63 53.69 -5.49
N LEU A 18 -36.72 53.81 -4.16
CA LEU A 18 -37.69 54.72 -3.52
C LEU A 18 -37.17 56.14 -3.73
N GLY A 19 -37.58 56.75 -4.84
CA GLY A 19 -37.36 58.15 -5.11
C GLY A 19 -37.73 58.98 -3.88
N SER A 20 -36.80 59.86 -3.49
CA SER A 20 -36.91 60.80 -2.36
C SER A 20 -37.94 61.92 -2.63
N GLU A 21 -39.19 61.56 -2.93
CA GLU A 21 -40.30 62.52 -3.15
C GLU A 21 -41.46 62.35 -2.17
N ALA A 22 -41.36 61.48 -1.17
CA ALA A 22 -42.35 61.43 -0.10
C ALA A 22 -42.13 62.59 0.89
N GLN A 23 -43.10 63.50 1.01
CA GLN A 23 -43.13 64.51 2.07
C GLN A 23 -43.06 63.84 3.45
N PRO A 24 -42.27 64.37 4.40
CA PRO A 24 -42.20 63.83 5.74
C PRO A 24 -43.58 63.90 6.40
N ILE A 25 -44.12 62.75 6.80
CA ILE A 25 -45.33 62.67 7.62
C ILE A 25 -44.97 63.24 8.99
N GLU A 26 -45.46 64.42 9.33
CA GLU A 26 -45.42 64.94 10.70
C GLU A 26 -46.34 64.09 11.58
N LEU A 27 -45.73 63.20 12.36
CA LEU A 27 -46.45 62.45 13.39
C LEU A 27 -46.93 63.44 14.48
N PRO A 28 -48.19 63.33 14.94
CA PRO A 28 -48.66 64.14 16.06
C PRO A 28 -47.76 63.92 17.28
N ALA A 29 -47.39 65.00 17.96
CA ALA A 29 -46.56 64.96 19.16
C ALA A 29 -47.13 63.97 20.18
N GLN A 30 -46.48 62.81 20.33
CA GLN A 30 -46.81 61.86 21.39
C GLN A 30 -46.61 62.55 22.73
N GLN A 31 -47.71 62.71 23.47
CA GLN A 31 -47.69 63.11 24.87
C GLN A 31 -46.72 62.20 25.64
N GLN A 32 -45.66 62.79 26.16
CA GLN A 32 -44.66 62.09 26.97
C GLN A 32 -45.33 61.59 28.26
N ALA A 33 -45.53 60.28 28.36
CA ALA A 33 -45.92 59.65 29.61
C ALA A 33 -44.83 59.88 30.68
N PRO A 34 -45.20 60.11 31.96
CA PRO A 34 -44.26 60.46 33.01
C PRO A 34 -43.21 59.36 33.22
N GLN A 35 -41.94 59.75 33.14
CA GLN A 35 -40.79 58.88 33.35
C GLN A 35 -40.76 58.41 34.82
N ARG A 36 -41.11 57.15 35.07
CA ARG A 36 -40.86 56.50 36.37
C ARG A 36 -39.34 56.44 36.61
N PRO A 37 -38.87 56.66 37.86
CA PRO A 37 -37.45 56.70 38.16
C PRO A 37 -36.78 55.37 37.81
N ARG A 38 -35.73 55.45 36.95
CA ARG A 38 -34.84 54.33 36.60
C ARG A 38 -34.17 53.79 37.86
N ARG A 39 -34.81 52.81 38.50
CA ARG A 39 -34.17 51.95 39.51
C ARG A 39 -32.98 51.29 38.80
N ARG A 40 -31.75 51.65 39.18
CA ARG A 40 -30.50 51.03 38.70
C ARG A 40 -30.61 49.51 38.88
N ARG A 41 -31.03 48.80 37.84
CA ARG A 41 -31.02 47.35 37.77
C ARG A 41 -29.54 46.99 37.69
N ARG A 42 -28.93 46.67 38.84
CA ARG A 42 -27.60 46.05 38.86
C ARG A 42 -27.66 44.88 37.89
N LEU A 43 -26.93 44.97 36.78
CA LEU A 43 -26.68 43.85 35.89
C LEU A 43 -25.85 42.84 36.69
N ARG A 44 -26.53 41.98 37.46
CA ARG A 44 -25.95 40.71 37.87
C ARG A 44 -25.74 39.95 36.56
N VAL A 45 -24.53 40.00 36.03
CA VAL A 45 -24.07 39.03 35.03
C VAL A 45 -24.07 37.68 35.75
N SER A 46 -25.20 36.99 35.73
CA SER A 46 -25.25 35.60 36.16
C SER A 46 -24.39 34.82 35.17
N VAL A 47 -23.25 34.34 35.63
CA VAL A 47 -22.42 33.41 34.88
C VAL A 47 -23.27 32.18 34.58
N ASN A 48 -23.38 31.81 33.31
CA ASN A 48 -24.07 30.60 32.89
C ASN A 48 -23.16 29.41 33.20
N GLY A 49 -23.38 28.77 34.36
CA GLY A 49 -22.52 27.70 34.86
C GLY A 49 -22.49 26.51 33.90
N GLU A 50 -23.62 26.19 33.26
CA GLU A 50 -23.74 25.12 32.28
C GLU A 50 -22.88 25.39 31.05
N LEU A 51 -22.91 26.61 30.52
CA LEU A 51 -22.07 27.00 29.38
C LEU A 51 -20.59 26.93 29.72
N VAL A 52 -20.17 27.44 30.88
CA VAL A 52 -18.75 27.47 31.27
C VAL A 52 -18.23 26.05 31.48
N LEU A 53 -18.95 25.23 32.25
CA LEU A 53 -18.55 23.86 32.52
C LEU A 53 -18.57 23.00 31.25
N GLY A 54 -19.66 23.05 30.47
CA GLY A 54 -19.76 22.34 29.20
C GLY A 54 -18.69 22.78 28.20
N GLY A 55 -18.43 24.09 28.12
CA GLY A 55 -17.37 24.65 27.28
C GLY A 55 -15.97 24.19 27.67
N LEU A 56 -15.66 24.13 28.96
CA LEU A 56 -14.37 23.63 29.45
C LEU A 56 -14.18 22.14 29.15
N ILE A 57 -15.22 21.32 29.32
CA ILE A 57 -15.16 19.88 29.03
C ILE A 57 -14.93 19.66 27.53
N VAL A 58 -15.73 20.31 26.67
CA VAL A 58 -15.60 20.18 25.22
C VAL A 58 -14.26 20.70 24.72
N LEU A 59 -13.75 21.80 25.31
CA LEU A 59 -12.40 22.29 25.01
C LEU A 59 -11.32 21.28 25.39
N GLY A 60 -11.42 20.67 26.58
CA GLY A 60 -10.50 19.61 27.00
C GLY A 60 -10.49 18.43 26.04
N LEU A 61 -11.67 17.96 25.63
CA LEU A 61 -11.81 16.89 24.64
C LEU A 61 -11.22 17.27 23.28
N PHE A 62 -11.46 18.50 22.83
CA PHE A 62 -10.88 19.01 21.59
C PHE A 62 -9.34 19.03 21.62
N LEU A 63 -8.75 19.41 22.76
CA LEU A 63 -7.30 19.33 22.95
C LEU A 63 -6.78 17.89 22.92
N VAL A 64 -7.51 16.93 23.49
CA VAL A 64 -7.17 15.50 23.39
C VAL A 64 -7.30 14.99 21.95
N VAL A 65 -8.30 15.45 21.18
CA VAL A 65 -8.41 15.11 19.75
C VAL A 65 -7.17 15.58 18.97
N LEU A 66 -6.64 16.77 19.27
CA LEU A 66 -5.48 17.33 18.56
C LEU A 66 -4.14 16.75 19.02
N PHE A 67 -3.95 16.60 20.33
CA PHE A 67 -2.65 16.28 20.93
C PHE A 67 -2.57 14.87 21.54
N GLY A 68 -3.69 14.17 21.65
CA GLY A 68 -3.78 12.82 22.23
C GLY A 68 -2.78 11.81 21.62
N PRO A 69 -2.64 11.72 20.29
CA PRO A 69 -1.65 10.82 19.67
C PRO A 69 -0.20 11.10 20.08
N LEU A 70 0.15 12.36 20.36
CA LEU A 70 1.51 12.74 20.81
C LEU A 70 1.76 12.36 22.26
N LEU A 71 0.70 12.20 23.05
CA LEU A 71 0.75 11.84 24.47
C LEU A 71 0.61 10.32 24.68
N ALA A 72 0.24 9.57 23.63
CA ALA A 72 0.04 8.13 23.71
C ALA A 72 1.39 7.41 23.85
N PRO A 73 1.53 6.50 24.85
CA PRO A 73 2.73 5.68 25.00
C PRO A 73 3.08 4.81 23.79
N SER A 74 2.06 4.35 23.06
CA SER A 74 2.21 3.45 21.91
C SER A 74 1.24 3.83 20.78
N ASN A 75 1.57 3.47 19.54
CA ASN A 75 0.64 3.63 18.43
C ASN A 75 -0.22 2.35 18.30
N PRO A 76 -1.53 2.41 18.58
CA PRO A 76 -2.40 1.24 18.56
C PRO A 76 -2.68 0.67 17.16
N TYR A 77 -2.38 1.42 16.09
CA TYR A 77 -2.49 0.91 14.71
C TYR A 77 -1.32 0.02 14.31
N LEU A 78 -0.18 0.17 14.99
CA LEU A 78 1.05 -0.55 14.70
C LEU A 78 1.32 -1.66 15.71
N SER A 79 0.93 -1.44 16.97
CA SER A 79 1.26 -2.35 18.07
C SER A 79 0.46 -3.66 17.95
N GLY A 80 1.16 -4.77 17.76
CA GLY A 80 0.61 -6.11 17.80
C GLY A 80 0.12 -6.53 19.19
N GLN A 81 -0.47 -7.73 19.26
CA GLN A 81 -0.98 -8.30 20.50
C GLN A 81 0.18 -8.74 21.39
N GLN A 82 0.12 -8.41 22.69
CA GLN A 82 1.06 -8.89 23.68
C GLN A 82 0.33 -9.80 24.66
N SER A 83 0.23 -11.08 24.29
CA SER A 83 -0.56 -12.06 25.04
C SER A 83 0.09 -12.52 26.35
N THR A 84 1.41 -12.36 26.50
CA THR A 84 2.16 -12.85 27.66
C THR A 84 3.32 -11.91 28.01
N MET A 85 3.47 -11.60 29.29
CA MET A 85 4.64 -10.90 29.80
C MET A 85 5.04 -11.42 31.19
N VAL A 86 6.32 -11.29 31.52
CA VAL A 86 6.85 -11.66 32.83
C VAL A 86 6.68 -10.49 33.78
N ILE A 87 5.79 -10.63 34.77
CA ILE A 87 5.61 -9.66 35.87
C ILE A 87 6.09 -10.34 37.14
N ASP A 88 7.01 -9.71 37.86
CA ASP A 88 7.57 -10.23 39.12
C ASP A 88 8.14 -11.66 39.03
N GLY A 89 8.64 -12.05 37.86
CA GLY A 89 9.21 -13.38 37.62
C GLY A 89 8.18 -14.46 37.23
N GLU A 90 6.89 -14.13 37.18
CA GLU A 90 5.81 -15.03 36.75
C GLU A 90 5.30 -14.66 35.36
N TYR A 91 5.04 -15.68 34.53
CA TYR A 91 4.37 -15.50 33.24
C TYR A 91 2.90 -15.16 33.48
N THR A 92 2.53 -13.93 33.14
CA THR A 92 1.16 -13.44 33.23
C THR A 92 0.59 -13.23 31.83
N THR A 93 -0.70 -13.48 31.68
CA THR A 93 -1.43 -13.23 30.42
C THR A 93 -2.27 -11.96 30.54
N ALA A 94 -2.45 -11.25 29.43
CA ALA A 94 -3.34 -10.09 29.37
C ALA A 94 -4.77 -10.47 29.85
N PRO A 95 -5.55 -9.56 30.47
CA PRO A 95 -5.27 -8.13 30.70
C PRO A 95 -4.37 -7.83 31.90
N PHE A 96 -3.41 -6.94 31.68
CA PHE A 96 -2.41 -6.49 32.63
C PHE A 96 -2.89 -5.27 33.43
N PRO A 97 -2.61 -5.22 34.75
CA PRO A 97 -2.98 -4.07 35.57
C PRO A 97 -2.15 -2.83 35.23
N PRO A 98 -2.56 -1.63 35.69
CA PRO A 98 -1.75 -0.43 35.59
C PRO A 98 -0.33 -0.62 36.14
N MET A 99 0.67 -0.32 35.32
CA MET A 99 2.10 -0.49 35.64
C MET A 99 2.97 0.45 34.80
N PRO A 100 4.28 0.62 35.11
CA PRO A 100 5.17 1.40 34.26
C PRO A 100 5.14 0.91 32.80
N GLY A 101 4.90 1.81 31.85
CA GLY A 101 4.69 1.48 30.44
C GLY A 101 3.21 1.26 30.04
N LEU A 102 2.33 0.90 30.99
CA LEU A 102 0.89 0.73 30.81
C LEU A 102 0.13 1.55 31.88
N PRO A 103 0.06 2.88 31.78
CA PRO A 103 -0.44 3.73 32.87
C PRO A 103 -1.89 3.45 33.26
N PHE A 104 -2.73 3.05 32.30
CA PHE A 104 -4.14 2.68 32.52
C PHE A 104 -4.37 1.16 32.45
N GLY A 105 -3.29 0.37 32.46
CA GLY A 105 -3.30 -1.07 32.24
C GLY A 105 -3.48 -1.43 30.76
N SER A 106 -3.59 -2.73 30.49
CA SER A 106 -3.86 -3.24 29.15
C SER A 106 -5.30 -3.71 28.98
N ASP A 107 -5.72 -3.82 27.72
CA ASP A 107 -6.91 -4.58 27.35
C ASP A 107 -6.64 -6.10 27.35
N GLN A 108 -7.64 -6.89 26.96
CA GLN A 108 -7.55 -8.36 26.89
C GLN A 108 -6.53 -8.90 25.88
N TRP A 109 -6.00 -8.04 25.01
CA TRP A 109 -5.00 -8.40 24.00
C TRP A 109 -3.62 -7.80 24.31
N GLY A 110 -3.44 -7.24 25.51
CA GLY A 110 -2.17 -6.65 25.95
C GLY A 110 -1.90 -5.26 25.42
N ARG A 111 -2.86 -4.61 24.75
CA ARG A 111 -2.69 -3.26 24.20
C ARG A 111 -2.91 -2.21 25.28
N ASP A 112 -2.13 -1.12 25.24
CA ASP A 112 -2.21 -0.02 26.21
C ASP A 112 -3.56 0.72 26.15
N VAL A 113 -4.33 0.67 27.25
CA VAL A 113 -5.66 1.27 27.33
C VAL A 113 -5.60 2.80 27.19
N LEU A 114 -4.54 3.44 27.69
CA LEU A 114 -4.37 4.89 27.55
C LEU A 114 -4.20 5.29 26.07
N SER A 115 -3.31 4.60 25.35
CA SER A 115 -3.08 4.81 23.92
C SER A 115 -4.37 4.62 23.12
N ILE A 116 -5.10 3.53 23.37
CA ILE A 116 -6.38 3.28 22.70
C ILE A 116 -7.41 4.36 23.04
N LEU A 117 -7.47 4.83 24.29
CA LEU A 117 -8.39 5.89 24.71
C LEU A 117 -8.13 7.22 24.00
N LEU A 118 -6.86 7.62 23.90
CA LEU A 118 -6.44 8.88 23.28
C LEU A 118 -6.67 8.86 21.77
N TYR A 119 -6.28 7.78 21.09
CA TYR A 119 -6.58 7.61 19.66
C TYR A 119 -8.09 7.44 19.42
N GLY A 120 -8.78 6.75 20.32
CA GLY A 120 -10.22 6.52 20.26
C GLY A 120 -11.05 7.79 20.42
N THR A 121 -10.59 8.72 21.26
CA THR A 121 -11.23 10.03 21.44
C THR A 121 -11.41 10.74 20.11
N ARG A 122 -10.37 10.66 19.28
CA ARG A 122 -10.36 11.30 17.98
C ARG A 122 -11.31 10.63 17.00
N ASN A 123 -11.25 9.30 16.83
CA ASN A 123 -12.12 8.61 15.89
C ASN A 123 -13.59 8.74 16.29
N THR A 124 -13.89 8.58 17.58
CA THR A 124 -15.25 8.70 18.12
C THR A 124 -15.79 10.12 17.96
N LEU A 125 -15.05 11.17 18.35
CA LEU A 125 -15.55 12.54 18.28
C LEU A 125 -15.61 13.11 16.86
N VAL A 126 -14.70 12.71 15.96
CA VAL A 126 -14.74 13.08 14.54
C VAL A 126 -15.93 12.41 13.86
N ALA A 127 -16.17 11.12 14.10
CA ALA A 127 -17.36 10.45 13.60
C ALA A 127 -18.64 11.13 14.11
N CYS A 128 -18.73 11.43 15.42
CA CYS A 128 -19.84 12.18 16.01
C CYS A 128 -20.09 13.50 15.27
N LEU A 129 -19.03 14.27 15.04
CA LEU A 129 -19.12 15.57 14.36
C LEU A 129 -19.71 15.44 12.96
N PHE A 130 -19.19 14.53 12.14
CA PHE A 130 -19.66 14.37 10.77
C PHE A 130 -21.07 13.80 10.68
N ILE A 131 -21.41 12.82 11.51
CA ILE A 131 -22.77 12.27 11.57
C ILE A 131 -23.76 13.35 12.02
N ALA A 132 -23.46 14.07 13.12
CA ALA A 132 -24.33 15.13 13.62
C ALA A 132 -24.50 16.24 12.58
N MET A 133 -23.42 16.67 11.92
CA MET A 133 -23.48 17.69 10.89
C MET A 133 -24.27 17.21 9.66
N ALA A 134 -24.11 15.97 9.23
CA ALA A 134 -24.91 15.39 8.15
C ALA A 134 -26.41 15.33 8.49
N ARG A 135 -26.76 14.90 9.71
CA ARG A 135 -28.15 14.89 10.22
C ARG A 135 -28.74 16.29 10.27
N VAL A 136 -27.99 17.25 10.81
CA VAL A 136 -28.42 18.65 10.90
C VAL A 136 -28.62 19.24 9.51
N LEU A 137 -27.69 19.04 8.58
CA LEU A 137 -27.81 19.56 7.21
C LEU A 137 -29.02 18.96 6.48
N LEU A 138 -29.16 17.63 6.50
CA LEU A 138 -30.27 16.93 5.85
C LEU A 138 -31.62 17.30 6.48
N GLY A 139 -31.70 17.24 7.81
CA GLY A 139 -32.90 17.59 8.57
C GLY A 139 -33.30 19.04 8.37
N SER A 140 -32.34 19.97 8.39
CA SER A 140 -32.60 21.39 8.12
C SER A 140 -33.12 21.61 6.70
N ALA A 141 -32.50 21.00 5.70
CA ALA A 141 -32.91 21.14 4.31
C ALA A 141 -34.35 20.64 4.11
N LEU A 142 -34.65 19.42 4.56
CA LEU A 142 -35.98 18.82 4.44
C LEU A 142 -37.03 19.55 5.30
N GLY A 143 -36.67 19.96 6.51
CA GLY A 143 -37.55 20.73 7.40
C GLY A 143 -37.90 22.11 6.85
N MET A 144 -36.93 22.81 6.25
CA MET A 144 -37.18 24.10 5.58
C MET A 144 -38.06 23.93 4.35
N LEU A 145 -37.80 22.90 3.53
CA LEU A 145 -38.64 22.58 2.37
C LEU A 145 -40.08 22.26 2.77
N ALA A 146 -40.28 21.42 3.78
CA ALA A 146 -41.61 21.08 4.30
C ALA A 146 -42.31 22.30 4.92
N GLY A 147 -41.59 23.11 5.71
CA GLY A 147 -42.11 24.34 6.31
C GLY A 147 -42.49 25.40 5.27
N TRP A 148 -41.76 25.48 4.16
CA TRP A 148 -42.09 26.36 3.04
C TRP A 148 -43.39 25.93 2.34
N HIS A 149 -43.60 24.64 2.20
CA HIS A 149 -44.76 24.05 1.52
C HIS A 149 -45.85 23.56 2.50
N GLU A 150 -46.01 24.22 3.65
CA GLU A 150 -47.03 23.90 4.66
C GLU A 150 -48.39 23.49 4.05
N GLY A 151 -48.86 22.27 4.35
CA GLY A 151 -50.13 21.72 3.86
C GLY A 151 -50.12 21.22 2.41
N GLY A 152 -49.00 21.39 1.68
CA GLY A 152 -48.80 20.93 0.31
C GLY A 152 -48.33 19.48 0.21
N ILE A 153 -48.07 19.03 -1.03
CA ILE A 153 -47.62 17.66 -1.32
C ILE A 153 -46.21 17.42 -0.74
N VAL A 154 -45.30 18.39 -0.85
CA VAL A 154 -43.92 18.29 -0.32
C VAL A 154 -43.93 18.12 1.20
N ASP A 155 -44.73 18.91 1.92
CA ASP A 155 -44.89 18.79 3.37
C ASP A 155 -45.41 17.40 3.75
N ARG A 156 -46.48 16.93 3.10
CA ARG A 156 -47.02 15.57 3.33
C ARG A 156 -46.00 14.47 3.03
N ALA A 157 -45.23 14.58 1.94
CA ALA A 157 -44.22 13.60 1.59
C ALA A 157 -43.09 13.54 2.64
N VAL A 158 -42.59 14.69 3.09
CA VAL A 158 -41.57 14.75 4.15
C VAL A 158 -42.11 14.22 5.48
N MET A 159 -43.32 14.62 5.89
CA MET A 159 -43.95 14.09 7.10
C MET A 159 -44.17 12.58 7.02
N SER A 160 -44.63 12.05 5.87
CA SER A 160 -44.80 10.60 5.67
C SER A 160 -43.47 9.86 5.78
N LEU A 161 -42.39 10.41 5.20
CA LEU A 161 -41.06 9.83 5.31
C LEU A 161 -40.55 9.84 6.76
N ILE A 162 -40.85 10.89 7.52
CA ILE A 162 -40.57 10.96 8.95
C ILE A 162 -41.35 9.89 9.72
N GLU A 163 -42.65 9.71 9.44
CA GLU A 163 -43.46 8.66 10.07
C GLU A 163 -42.87 7.26 9.81
N VAL A 164 -42.45 6.98 8.57
CA VAL A 164 -41.82 5.70 8.20
C VAL A 164 -40.50 5.49 8.93
N THR A 165 -39.63 6.51 8.97
CA THR A 165 -38.29 6.40 9.59
C THR A 165 -38.36 6.30 11.11
N THR A 166 -39.28 7.02 11.76
CA THR A 166 -39.45 7.01 13.22
C THR A 166 -40.20 5.79 13.75
N ALA A 167 -40.93 5.06 12.88
CA ALA A 167 -41.58 3.81 13.25
C ALA A 167 -40.58 2.67 13.55
N LEU A 168 -39.34 2.77 13.06
CA LEU A 168 -38.32 1.74 13.23
C LEU A 168 -37.32 2.13 14.34
N PRO A 169 -36.84 1.17 15.16
CA PRO A 169 -35.81 1.45 16.14
C PRO A 169 -34.50 1.92 15.48
N ALA A 170 -34.03 3.11 15.86
CA ALA A 170 -32.90 3.76 15.21
C ALA A 170 -31.61 2.92 15.21
N LEU A 171 -31.31 2.30 16.35
CA LEU A 171 -30.18 1.38 16.52
C LEU A 171 -30.23 0.22 15.51
N LEU A 172 -31.40 -0.40 15.36
CA LEU A 172 -31.59 -1.60 14.54
C LEU A 172 -31.44 -1.27 13.05
N VAL A 173 -32.05 -0.18 12.59
CA VAL A 173 -31.90 0.29 11.20
C VAL A 173 -30.46 0.71 10.93
N GLY A 174 -29.84 1.44 11.85
CA GLY A 174 -28.44 1.85 11.73
C GLY A 174 -27.52 0.65 11.56
N MET A 175 -27.67 -0.37 12.41
CA MET A 175 -26.90 -1.62 12.32
C MET A 175 -27.11 -2.34 10.98
N ILE A 176 -28.37 -2.51 10.54
CA ILE A 176 -28.68 -3.18 9.27
C ILE A 176 -28.02 -2.44 8.10
N LEU A 177 -28.12 -1.11 8.06
CA LEU A 177 -27.53 -0.31 7.00
C LEU A 177 -25.99 -0.37 7.02
N ILE A 178 -25.37 -0.36 8.21
CA ILE A 178 -23.92 -0.48 8.35
C ILE A 178 -23.43 -1.82 7.77
N PHE A 179 -24.10 -2.93 8.08
CA PHE A 179 -23.73 -4.23 7.53
C PHE A 179 -24.05 -4.35 6.04
N ALA A 180 -25.18 -3.80 5.58
CA ALA A 180 -25.57 -3.83 4.18
C ALA A 180 -24.63 -3.02 3.27
N LEU A 181 -24.11 -1.90 3.76
CA LEU A 181 -23.14 -1.05 3.05
C LEU A 181 -21.69 -1.54 3.16
N GLY A 182 -21.44 -2.55 4.00
CA GLY A 182 -20.10 -3.08 4.27
C GLY A 182 -19.37 -2.30 5.37
N ILE A 183 -19.27 -2.90 6.56
CA ILE A 183 -18.66 -2.26 7.75
C ILE A 183 -17.19 -1.84 7.54
N GLN A 184 -16.50 -2.45 6.57
CA GLN A 184 -15.12 -2.15 6.18
C GLN A 184 -14.95 -0.77 5.54
N GLY A 185 -16.03 -0.15 5.03
CA GLY A 185 -16.01 1.23 4.50
C GLY A 185 -15.78 2.31 5.57
N GLY A 186 -15.58 1.92 6.83
CA GLY A 186 -15.12 2.80 7.91
C GLY A 186 -16.12 3.89 8.28
N ILE A 187 -15.61 5.09 8.56
CA ILE A 187 -16.41 6.22 9.06
C ILE A 187 -17.50 6.63 8.05
N THR A 188 -17.22 6.52 6.74
CA THR A 188 -18.17 6.92 5.69
C THR A 188 -19.47 6.13 5.75
N VAL A 189 -19.38 4.81 5.98
CA VAL A 189 -20.55 3.94 6.10
C VAL A 189 -21.39 4.30 7.32
N PHE A 190 -20.73 4.58 8.45
CA PHE A 190 -21.42 5.05 9.66
C PHE A 190 -22.09 6.42 9.44
N ILE A 191 -21.43 7.35 8.74
CA ILE A 191 -22.04 8.65 8.38
C ILE A 191 -23.31 8.44 7.57
N LEU A 192 -23.25 7.64 6.49
CA LEU A 192 -24.40 7.41 5.61
C LEU A 192 -25.55 6.71 6.35
N ALA A 193 -25.25 5.63 7.07
CA ALA A 193 -26.24 4.85 7.80
C ALA A 193 -26.90 5.66 8.92
N LEU A 194 -26.11 6.34 9.75
CA LEU A 194 -26.64 7.08 10.90
C LEU A 194 -27.27 8.42 10.49
N CYS A 195 -26.86 9.01 9.37
CA CYS A 195 -27.54 10.17 8.78
C CYS A 195 -28.97 9.81 8.36
N PHE A 196 -29.17 8.67 7.71
CA PHE A 196 -30.49 8.22 7.23
C PHE A 196 -31.53 8.06 8.35
N VAL A 197 -31.10 7.76 9.57
CA VAL A 197 -32.00 7.44 10.68
C VAL A 197 -32.32 8.64 11.58
N GLY A 198 -31.38 9.57 11.78
CA GLY A 198 -31.52 10.63 12.80
C GLY A 198 -31.94 12.02 12.30
N TRP A 199 -32.19 12.20 11.00
CA TRP A 199 -32.52 13.53 10.44
C TRP A 199 -33.96 13.98 10.73
N SER A 200 -34.84 13.04 11.08
CA SER A 200 -36.29 13.24 11.17
C SER A 200 -36.70 14.20 12.28
N GLU A 201 -36.16 14.04 13.49
CA GLU A 201 -36.43 14.92 14.64
C GLU A 201 -36.02 16.37 14.35
N ILE A 202 -34.85 16.54 13.71
CA ILE A 202 -34.33 17.86 13.32
C ILE A 202 -35.25 18.47 12.25
N ALA A 203 -35.68 17.70 11.25
CA ALA A 203 -36.60 18.18 10.22
C ALA A 203 -37.94 18.64 10.79
N GLN A 204 -38.51 17.90 11.75
CA GLN A 204 -39.75 18.29 12.43
C GLN A 204 -39.57 19.60 13.20
N TYR A 205 -38.49 19.71 13.98
CA TYR A 205 -38.20 20.92 14.74
C TYR A 205 -38.04 22.14 13.82
N ILE A 206 -37.21 22.01 12.78
CA ILE A 206 -36.92 23.11 11.86
C ILE A 206 -38.14 23.50 11.06
N ARG A 207 -38.97 22.54 10.64
CA ARG A 207 -40.26 22.82 10.03
C ARG A 207 -41.14 23.68 10.94
N GLY A 208 -41.24 23.33 12.22
CA GLY A 208 -42.01 24.09 13.21
C GLY A 208 -41.52 25.54 13.34
N GLU A 209 -40.22 25.71 13.57
CA GLU A 209 -39.59 27.04 13.66
C GLU A 209 -39.78 27.86 12.37
N PHE A 210 -39.65 27.21 11.21
CA PHE A 210 -39.82 27.84 9.91
C PHE A 210 -41.24 28.38 9.73
N MET A 211 -42.27 27.62 10.13
CA MET A 211 -43.67 28.06 10.08
C MET A 211 -43.93 29.24 11.03
N VAL A 212 -43.36 29.22 12.24
CA VAL A 212 -43.50 30.33 13.20
C VAL A 212 -42.88 31.61 12.65
N VAL A 213 -41.66 31.54 12.12
CA VAL A 213 -40.97 32.72 11.58
C VAL A 213 -41.65 33.25 10.33
N ARG A 214 -42.11 32.37 9.43
CA ARG A 214 -42.82 32.73 8.19
C ARG A 214 -44.09 33.56 8.44
N ARG A 215 -44.76 33.37 9.58
CA ARG A 215 -45.98 34.10 9.97
C ARG A 215 -45.72 35.47 10.62
N LYS A 216 -44.46 35.92 10.71
CA LYS A 216 -44.12 37.22 11.33
C LYS A 216 -44.33 38.39 10.36
N PRO A 217 -44.74 39.59 10.84
CA PRO A 217 -45.06 40.75 9.98
C PRO A 217 -43.92 41.22 9.05
N PHE A 218 -42.65 41.06 9.46
CA PHE A 218 -41.52 41.46 8.61
C PHE A 218 -41.36 40.60 7.35
N ILE A 219 -41.90 39.37 7.35
CA ILE A 219 -41.92 38.50 6.16
C ILE A 219 -42.95 39.01 5.14
N GLU A 220 -44.09 39.54 5.61
CA GLU A 220 -45.07 40.19 4.74
C GLU A 220 -44.49 41.44 4.09
N GLY A 221 -43.77 42.25 4.88
CA GLY A 221 -43.01 43.39 4.36
C GLY A 221 -41.99 43.00 3.29
N ALA A 222 -41.22 41.92 3.51
CA ALA A 222 -40.27 41.40 2.52
C ALA A 222 -40.95 40.97 1.21
N ARG A 223 -42.14 40.38 1.29
CA ARG A 223 -42.93 40.01 0.10
C ARG A 223 -43.43 41.24 -0.66
N VAL A 224 -43.85 42.30 0.03
CA VAL A 224 -44.29 43.57 -0.59
C VAL A 224 -43.13 44.25 -1.32
N VAL A 225 -41.90 44.14 -0.80
CA VAL A 225 -40.67 44.64 -1.44
C VAL A 225 -40.26 43.80 -2.67
N GLY A 226 -40.96 42.70 -2.96
CA GLY A 226 -40.74 41.89 -4.16
C GLY A 226 -39.69 40.79 -4.02
N LEU A 227 -39.27 40.43 -2.80
CA LEU A 227 -38.40 39.27 -2.59
C LEU A 227 -39.13 37.98 -2.98
N ASP A 228 -38.43 37.13 -3.74
CA ASP A 228 -38.90 35.81 -4.12
C ASP A 228 -38.87 34.84 -2.93
N GLY A 229 -39.54 33.70 -3.08
CA GLY A 229 -39.68 32.75 -1.97
C GLY A 229 -38.35 32.25 -1.41
N LEU A 230 -37.40 31.97 -2.30
CA LEU A 230 -36.07 31.50 -1.94
C LEU A 230 -35.25 32.62 -1.29
N GLY A 231 -35.36 33.86 -1.79
CA GLY A 231 -34.79 35.05 -1.15
C GLY A 231 -35.32 35.29 0.27
N ILE A 232 -36.63 35.14 0.48
CA ILE A 232 -37.25 35.24 1.82
C ILE A 232 -36.72 34.15 2.75
N ALA A 233 -36.68 32.90 2.28
CA ALA A 233 -36.22 31.77 3.06
C ALA A 233 -34.76 31.93 3.52
N ILE A 234 -33.86 32.30 2.62
CA ILE A 234 -32.41 32.37 2.90
C ILE A 234 -32.03 33.66 3.64
N ARG A 235 -32.63 34.81 3.29
CA ARG A 235 -32.21 36.13 3.82
C ARG A 235 -32.93 36.50 5.11
N HIS A 236 -34.15 35.99 5.31
CA HIS A 236 -34.98 36.38 6.45
C HIS A 236 -35.29 35.21 7.38
N ILE A 237 -35.64 34.03 6.88
CA ILE A 237 -36.05 32.93 7.76
C ILE A 237 -34.85 32.16 8.33
N LEU A 238 -33.95 31.67 7.47
CA LEU A 238 -32.78 30.90 7.86
C LEU A 238 -31.94 31.58 8.95
N PRO A 239 -31.61 32.90 8.86
CA PRO A 239 -30.83 33.57 9.89
C PRO A 239 -31.53 33.55 11.25
N ASN A 240 -32.86 33.62 11.29
CA ASN A 240 -33.63 33.58 12.54
C ASN A 240 -33.66 32.17 13.16
N VAL A 241 -33.50 31.11 12.35
CA VAL A 241 -33.47 29.71 12.83
C VAL A 241 -32.05 29.23 13.15
N LEU A 242 -31.01 29.88 12.58
CA LEU A 242 -29.59 29.53 12.80
C LEU A 242 -29.18 29.41 14.28
N PRO A 243 -29.57 30.30 15.21
CA PRO A 243 -29.23 30.14 16.62
C PRO A 243 -29.75 28.82 17.21
N SER A 244 -30.99 28.44 16.86
CA SER A 244 -31.58 27.16 17.27
C SER A 244 -30.85 25.98 16.63
N LEU A 245 -30.43 26.10 15.37
CA LEU A 245 -29.65 25.07 14.67
C LEU A 245 -28.29 24.81 15.32
N VAL A 246 -27.59 25.86 15.78
CA VAL A 246 -26.32 25.69 16.49
C VAL A 246 -26.51 24.94 17.81
N ILE A 247 -27.58 25.26 18.55
CA ILE A 247 -27.91 24.54 19.79
C ILE A 247 -28.22 23.07 19.49
N ILE A 248 -29.05 22.80 18.48
CA ILE A 248 -29.40 21.43 18.07
C ILE A 248 -28.17 20.67 17.63
N ALA A 249 -27.28 21.28 16.83
CA ALA A 249 -26.05 20.61 16.40
C ALA A 249 -25.18 20.17 17.59
N VAL A 250 -25.08 20.99 18.64
CA VAL A 250 -24.33 20.63 19.85
C VAL A 250 -25.02 19.51 20.65
N LEU A 251 -26.35 19.53 20.77
CA LEU A 251 -27.09 18.47 21.45
C LEU A 251 -27.04 17.15 20.65
N GLU A 252 -27.08 17.24 19.32
CA GLU A 252 -27.03 16.11 18.40
C GLU A 252 -25.70 15.36 18.51
N MET A 253 -24.59 16.06 18.80
CA MET A 253 -23.31 15.40 19.12
C MET A 253 -23.45 14.38 20.26
N GLY A 254 -24.19 14.73 21.32
CA GLY A 254 -24.45 13.85 22.44
C GLY A 254 -25.34 12.67 22.07
N ALA A 255 -26.40 12.90 21.29
CA ALA A 255 -27.30 11.85 20.82
C ALA A 255 -26.58 10.84 19.90
N VAL A 256 -25.79 11.34 18.95
CA VAL A 256 -24.96 10.51 18.06
C VAL A 256 -23.93 9.71 18.85
N LEU A 257 -23.27 10.33 19.83
CA LEU A 257 -22.29 9.66 20.67
C LEU A 257 -22.93 8.50 21.46
N MET A 258 -24.16 8.69 21.93
CA MET A 258 -24.91 7.63 22.62
C MET A 258 -25.20 6.45 21.69
N ILE A 259 -25.68 6.71 20.47
CA ILE A 259 -25.93 5.67 19.46
C ILE A 259 -24.64 4.93 19.08
N LEU A 260 -23.51 5.64 18.91
CA LEU A 260 -22.21 5.00 18.67
C LEU A 260 -21.77 4.12 19.84
N GLY A 261 -22.01 4.56 21.08
CA GLY A 261 -21.76 3.76 22.27
C GLY A 261 -22.63 2.51 22.35
N GLU A 262 -23.92 2.62 21.99
CA GLU A 262 -24.86 1.50 21.93
C GLU A 262 -24.47 0.49 20.83
N LEU A 263 -24.11 0.97 19.64
CA LEU A 263 -23.59 0.15 18.54
C LEU A 263 -22.30 -0.56 18.95
N GLY A 264 -21.36 0.17 19.56
CA GLY A 264 -20.13 -0.40 20.10
C GLY A 264 -20.43 -1.48 21.14
N PHE A 265 -21.38 -1.25 22.05
CA PHE A 265 -21.82 -2.24 23.02
C PHE A 265 -22.36 -3.51 22.36
N ILE A 266 -23.10 -3.44 21.26
CA ILE A 266 -23.57 -4.64 20.55
C ILE A 266 -22.52 -5.27 19.61
N GLY A 267 -21.30 -4.73 19.57
CA GLY A 267 -20.21 -5.25 18.74
C GLY A 267 -20.19 -4.72 17.31
N VAL A 268 -20.79 -3.56 17.07
CA VAL A 268 -20.76 -2.86 15.77
C VAL A 268 -19.88 -1.62 15.93
N PHE A 269 -18.68 -1.68 15.37
CA PHE A 269 -17.66 -0.65 15.53
C PHE A 269 -17.07 -0.23 14.17
N ILE A 270 -16.50 0.97 14.12
CA ILE A 270 -16.05 1.57 12.86
C ILE A 270 -14.93 0.74 12.23
N GLY A 271 -15.11 0.37 10.96
CA GLY A 271 -14.14 -0.44 10.20
C GLY A 271 -14.26 -1.94 10.43
N GLY A 272 -15.22 -2.40 11.24
CA GLY A 272 -15.27 -3.80 11.68
C GLY A 272 -14.03 -4.09 12.51
N GLY A 273 -13.24 -5.09 12.14
CA GLY A 273 -11.99 -5.39 12.84
C GLY A 273 -11.37 -6.66 12.30
N THR A 274 -10.28 -7.08 12.93
CA THR A 274 -9.54 -8.30 12.61
C THR A 274 -10.25 -9.48 13.28
N TRP A 275 -10.68 -10.47 12.50
CA TRP A 275 -11.18 -11.71 13.08
C TRP A 275 -10.00 -12.53 13.60
N VAL A 276 -10.08 -13.14 14.77
CA VAL A 276 -9.02 -14.00 15.31
C VAL A 276 -9.63 -15.31 15.75
N GLN A 277 -9.03 -16.40 15.32
CA GLN A 277 -9.52 -17.74 15.61
C GLN A 277 -8.81 -18.25 16.87
N ILE A 278 -9.59 -18.57 17.90
CA ILE A 278 -9.13 -19.13 19.17
C ILE A 278 -9.59 -20.58 19.22
N GLY A 279 -8.65 -21.51 18.99
CA GLY A 279 -8.95 -22.94 18.83
C GLY A 279 -9.70 -23.24 17.54
N ASP A 280 -10.29 -24.44 17.45
CA ASP A 280 -10.83 -24.93 16.17
C ASP A 280 -12.22 -24.38 15.81
N THR A 281 -12.95 -23.79 16.75
CA THR A 281 -14.39 -23.49 16.58
C THR A 281 -14.81 -22.05 16.86
N THR A 282 -13.92 -21.20 17.39
CA THR A 282 -14.31 -19.88 17.88
C THR A 282 -13.53 -18.78 17.19
N ALA A 283 -14.24 -17.88 16.49
CA ALA A 283 -13.67 -16.66 15.92
C ALA A 283 -14.17 -15.44 16.70
N ILE A 284 -13.26 -14.56 17.09
CA ILE A 284 -13.53 -13.33 17.83
C ILE A 284 -13.09 -12.14 16.98
N ASN A 285 -13.95 -11.14 16.82
CA ASN A 285 -13.55 -9.91 16.12
C ASN A 285 -12.85 -8.93 17.08
N ILE A 286 -11.69 -8.44 16.68
CA ILE A 286 -10.84 -7.52 17.41
C ILE A 286 -10.85 -6.16 16.68
N PRO A 287 -11.33 -5.09 17.34
CA PRO A 287 -11.33 -3.75 16.75
C PRO A 287 -9.91 -3.25 16.46
N ASP A 288 -9.63 -2.88 15.21
CA ASP A 288 -8.34 -2.32 14.80
C ASP A 288 -8.31 -0.81 14.85
N ILE A 289 -9.47 -0.18 14.66
CA ILE A 289 -9.62 1.26 14.79
C ILE A 289 -9.92 1.53 16.26
N PRO A 290 -9.06 2.27 16.98
CA PRO A 290 -9.35 2.68 18.34
C PRO A 290 -10.61 3.53 18.33
N GLU A 291 -11.61 3.15 19.11
CA GLU A 291 -12.80 3.93 19.35
C GLU A 291 -13.38 3.54 20.71
N TRP A 292 -14.09 4.45 21.37
CA TRP A 292 -14.57 4.18 22.72
C TRP A 292 -15.63 3.07 22.77
N GLY A 293 -16.48 2.95 21.74
CA GLY A 293 -17.51 1.91 21.65
C GLY A 293 -16.92 0.50 21.66
N ALA A 294 -15.92 0.28 20.80
CA ALA A 294 -15.11 -0.94 20.77
C ALA A 294 -14.46 -1.27 22.12
N MET A 295 -13.87 -0.27 22.80
CA MET A 295 -13.27 -0.48 24.12
C MET A 295 -14.29 -0.99 25.15
N MET A 296 -15.48 -0.39 25.16
CA MET A 296 -16.56 -0.81 26.07
C MET A 296 -17.04 -2.23 25.78
N ALA A 297 -17.15 -2.61 24.49
CA ALA A 297 -17.58 -3.96 24.11
C ALA A 297 -16.62 -5.04 24.62
N GLY A 298 -15.31 -4.84 24.46
CA GLY A 298 -14.27 -5.76 24.90
C GLY A 298 -14.14 -5.85 26.42
N ALA A 299 -14.47 -4.78 27.14
CA ALA A 299 -14.37 -4.72 28.58
C ALA A 299 -15.53 -5.41 29.34
N ARG A 300 -16.63 -5.77 28.66
CA ARG A 300 -17.85 -6.32 29.30
C ARG A 300 -17.60 -7.57 30.14
N GLN A 301 -16.82 -8.51 29.62
CA GLN A 301 -16.52 -9.77 30.30
C GLN A 301 -15.60 -9.56 31.53
N PHE A 302 -14.83 -8.47 31.53
CA PHE A 302 -13.86 -8.15 32.57
C PHE A 302 -14.33 -7.08 33.55
N ALA A 303 -15.58 -6.60 33.42
CA ALA A 303 -16.10 -5.47 34.18
C ALA A 303 -15.95 -5.62 35.70
N ARG A 304 -16.04 -6.85 36.22
CA ARG A 304 -15.89 -7.15 37.66
C ARG A 304 -14.44 -7.41 38.07
N SER A 305 -13.65 -8.04 37.22
CA SER A 305 -12.30 -8.53 37.57
C SER A 305 -11.18 -7.54 37.19
N LYS A 306 -11.38 -6.72 36.17
CA LYS A 306 -10.40 -5.78 35.61
C LYS A 306 -11.10 -4.45 35.32
N SER A 307 -11.50 -3.76 36.39
CA SER A 307 -12.37 -2.58 36.34
C SER A 307 -11.79 -1.41 35.52
N TRP A 308 -10.47 -1.29 35.39
CA TRP A 308 -9.82 -0.24 34.59
C TRP A 308 -10.25 -0.27 33.12
N MET A 309 -10.49 -1.46 32.56
CA MET A 309 -10.87 -1.61 31.15
C MET A 309 -12.23 -0.96 30.84
N VAL A 310 -13.18 -0.98 31.79
CA VAL A 310 -14.51 -0.36 31.63
C VAL A 310 -14.49 1.09 32.08
N PHE A 311 -13.82 1.38 33.20
CA PHE A 311 -13.94 2.67 33.88
C PHE A 311 -13.49 3.85 33.01
N TYR A 312 -12.31 3.76 32.39
CA TYR A 312 -11.76 4.87 31.61
C TYR A 312 -12.57 5.22 30.35
N PRO A 313 -12.91 4.26 29.45
CA PRO A 313 -13.76 4.58 28.30
C PRO A 313 -15.17 5.02 28.72
N ALA A 314 -15.76 4.44 29.77
CA ALA A 314 -17.06 4.87 30.29
C ALA A 314 -17.03 6.31 30.81
N LEU A 315 -15.96 6.68 31.53
CA LEU A 315 -15.76 8.04 32.02
C LEU A 315 -15.60 9.03 30.85
N ALA A 316 -14.87 8.65 29.80
CA ALA A 316 -14.72 9.48 28.61
C ALA A 316 -16.06 9.72 27.89
N PHE A 317 -16.88 8.66 27.71
CA PHE A 317 -18.24 8.78 27.19
C PHE A 317 -19.10 9.70 28.07
N PHE A 318 -19.10 9.48 29.38
CA PHE A 318 -19.88 10.27 30.33
C PHE A 318 -19.51 11.75 30.25
N LEU A 319 -18.21 12.07 30.30
CA LEU A 319 -17.73 13.45 30.21
C LEU A 319 -18.10 14.08 28.87
N ALA A 320 -17.97 13.36 27.75
CA ALA A 320 -18.34 13.89 26.45
C ALA A 320 -19.84 14.16 26.30
N VAL A 321 -20.70 13.21 26.68
CA VAL A 321 -22.16 13.39 26.66
C VAL A 321 -22.56 14.54 27.59
N LEU A 322 -22.01 14.60 28.80
CA LEU A 322 -22.27 15.68 29.75
C LEU A 322 -21.81 17.03 29.19
N GLY A 323 -20.61 17.09 28.60
CA GLY A 323 -20.03 18.29 28.02
C GLY A 323 -20.89 18.87 26.89
N PHE A 324 -21.31 18.03 25.94
CA PHE A 324 -22.19 18.47 24.84
C PHE A 324 -23.57 18.90 25.33
N ASN A 325 -24.20 18.16 26.25
CA ASN A 325 -25.50 18.54 26.79
C ASN A 325 -25.46 19.85 27.59
N LEU A 326 -24.46 20.02 28.47
CA LEU A 326 -24.28 21.26 29.24
C LEU A 326 -23.96 22.45 28.32
N LEU A 327 -23.12 22.25 27.30
CA LEU A 327 -22.80 23.30 26.33
C LEU A 327 -24.06 23.70 25.54
N GLY A 328 -24.84 22.74 25.04
CA GLY A 328 -26.08 22.98 24.31
C GLY A 328 -27.13 23.71 25.15
N GLU A 329 -27.36 23.27 26.38
CA GLU A 329 -28.30 23.92 27.31
C GLU A 329 -27.80 25.32 27.73
N GLY A 330 -26.49 25.47 27.94
CA GLY A 330 -25.85 26.76 28.18
C GLY A 330 -26.08 27.75 27.03
N LEU A 331 -25.88 27.30 25.78
CA LEU A 331 -26.14 28.09 24.57
C LEU A 331 -27.63 28.46 24.47
N ARG A 332 -28.53 27.50 24.72
CA ARG A 332 -29.99 27.70 24.70
C ARG A 332 -30.43 28.81 25.64
N ARG A 333 -29.96 28.79 26.89
CA ARG A 333 -30.28 29.83 27.89
C ARG A 333 -29.80 31.21 27.47
N ILE A 334 -28.63 31.32 26.85
CA ILE A 334 -28.13 32.61 26.36
C ILE A 334 -29.02 33.15 25.23
N VAL A 335 -29.36 32.30 24.26
CA VAL A 335 -30.22 32.69 23.14
C VAL A 335 -31.58 33.16 23.63
N GLN A 336 -32.18 32.47 24.61
CA GLN A 336 -33.46 32.85 25.20
C GLN A 336 -33.40 34.14 26.05
N GLN A 337 -32.36 34.32 26.87
CA GLN A 337 -32.29 35.45 27.81
C GLN A 337 -31.80 36.76 27.19
N ARG A 338 -30.85 36.68 26.25
CA ARG A 338 -30.15 37.87 25.73
C ARG A 338 -30.53 38.28 24.32
N GLY A 339 -31.31 37.46 23.60
CA GLY A 339 -31.65 37.74 22.19
C GLY A 339 -30.38 37.89 21.36
N VAL A 340 -29.76 36.78 20.99
CA VAL A 340 -28.50 36.82 20.24
C VAL A 340 -28.76 37.34 18.83
N SER A 341 -28.11 38.43 18.44
CA SER A 341 -28.12 38.90 17.06
C SER A 341 -27.44 37.88 16.16
N THR A 342 -28.15 37.47 15.12
CA THR A 342 -27.73 36.51 14.10
C THR A 342 -26.54 37.03 13.27
N ALA A 343 -26.25 38.35 13.35
CA ALA A 343 -25.08 38.98 12.74
C ALA A 343 -23.74 38.41 13.23
N PHE A 344 -23.68 37.83 14.44
CA PHE A 344 -22.46 37.17 14.93
C PHE A 344 -22.14 35.88 14.14
N ILE A 345 -23.17 35.14 13.72
CA ILE A 345 -23.05 33.90 12.96
C ILE A 345 -22.61 34.21 11.51
N LEU A 346 -23.08 35.30 10.91
CA LEU A 346 -22.58 35.77 9.60
C LEU A 346 -21.31 36.64 9.68
N SER A 347 -20.67 36.73 10.86
CA SER A 347 -19.49 37.57 11.04
C SER A 347 -18.21 36.90 10.53
N LYS A 348 -17.20 37.73 10.17
CA LYS A 348 -15.84 37.24 9.84
C LYS A 348 -15.25 36.32 10.92
N ARG A 349 -15.69 36.45 12.18
CA ARG A 349 -15.22 35.62 13.30
C ARG A 349 -15.74 34.19 13.21
N MET A 350 -16.99 33.99 12.77
CA MET A 350 -17.55 32.65 12.58
C MET A 350 -16.93 31.97 11.36
N LEU A 351 -16.70 32.71 10.26
CA LEU A 351 -15.94 32.20 9.13
C LEU A 351 -14.53 31.74 9.57
N ALA A 352 -13.85 32.50 10.43
CA ALA A 352 -12.57 32.09 10.99
C ALA A 352 -12.68 30.81 11.83
N ILE A 353 -13.73 30.66 12.67
CA ILE A 353 -13.97 29.43 13.44
C ILE A 353 -14.20 28.24 12.51
N VAL A 354 -15.02 28.38 11.46
CA VAL A 354 -15.25 27.32 10.47
C VAL A 354 -13.95 26.94 9.77
N ILE A 355 -13.15 27.93 9.35
CA ILE A 355 -11.83 27.67 8.75
C ILE A 355 -10.93 26.91 9.73
N VAL A 356 -10.88 27.30 11.01
CA VAL A 356 -10.08 26.60 12.03
C VAL A 356 -10.55 25.17 12.23
N ILE A 357 -11.87 24.93 12.31
CA ILE A 357 -12.43 23.57 12.44
C ILE A 357 -12.12 22.75 11.19
N SER A 358 -12.26 23.31 9.99
CA SER A 358 -11.93 22.64 8.73
C SER A 358 -10.44 22.31 8.62
N LEU A 359 -9.56 23.24 9.00
CA LEU A 359 -8.11 23.01 9.04
C LEU A 359 -7.75 21.96 10.10
N ALA A 360 -8.35 22.00 11.28
CA ALA A 360 -8.16 20.99 12.32
C ALA A 360 -8.62 19.61 11.82
N THR A 361 -9.76 19.55 11.12
CA THR A 361 -10.29 18.32 10.54
C THR A 361 -9.40 17.77 9.42
N ALA A 362 -8.91 18.64 8.54
CA ALA A 362 -7.97 18.27 7.49
C ALA A 362 -6.64 17.77 8.07
N TYR A 363 -6.10 18.48 9.08
CA TYR A 363 -4.90 18.07 9.81
C TYR A 363 -5.07 16.69 10.44
N ILE A 364 -6.21 16.49 11.12
CA ILE A 364 -6.65 15.20 11.64
C ILE A 364 -6.56 14.16 10.51
N ILE A 365 -7.36 14.26 9.45
CA ILE A 365 -7.46 13.22 8.41
C ILE A 365 -6.09 12.90 7.80
N THR A 366 -5.24 13.91 7.59
CA THR A 366 -3.96 13.76 6.89
C THR A 366 -2.82 13.24 7.76
N HIS A 367 -2.81 13.50 9.07
CA HIS A 367 -1.65 13.20 9.92
C HIS A 367 -1.89 12.06 10.90
N VAL A 368 -3.14 11.72 11.16
CA VAL A 368 -3.45 10.82 12.26
C VAL A 368 -4.51 9.82 11.78
N GLY A 369 -4.16 8.55 11.70
CA GLY A 369 -5.01 7.51 11.13
C GLY A 369 -4.18 6.29 10.74
N PRO A 370 -4.81 5.20 10.28
CA PRO A 370 -4.09 4.01 9.88
C PRO A 370 -3.13 4.30 8.73
N ALA A 371 -3.61 4.93 7.64
CA ALA A 371 -2.76 5.24 6.48
C ALA A 371 -1.54 6.14 6.82
N PRO A 372 -1.67 7.29 7.51
CA PRO A 372 -0.51 8.06 7.95
C PRO A 372 0.41 7.30 8.92
N SER A 373 -0.14 6.40 9.76
CA SER A 373 0.67 5.57 10.66
C SER A 373 1.50 4.54 9.88
N TYR A 374 0.93 3.93 8.84
CA TYR A 374 1.62 2.98 7.97
C TYR A 374 2.67 3.69 7.11
N ALA A 375 2.35 4.85 6.54
CA ALA A 375 3.32 5.68 5.82
C ALA A 375 4.46 6.13 6.75
N GLY A 376 4.15 6.55 7.98
CA GLY A 376 5.14 6.91 8.99
C GLY A 376 5.99 5.72 9.47
N LEU A 377 5.46 4.50 9.46
CA LEU A 377 6.25 3.28 9.68
C LEU A 377 7.18 3.04 8.49
N ALA A 378 6.67 3.14 7.26
CA ALA A 378 7.46 2.96 6.04
C ALA A 378 8.65 3.92 5.97
N GLN A 379 8.44 5.20 6.29
CA GLN A 379 9.47 6.25 6.33
C GLN A 379 10.59 5.99 7.36
N ARG A 380 10.38 5.11 8.34
CA ARG A 380 11.39 4.73 9.34
C ARG A 380 12.33 3.63 8.86
N PHE A 381 12.23 3.20 7.61
CA PHE A 381 13.19 2.28 7.00
C PHE A 381 14.61 2.85 7.07
N GLU A 382 15.55 2.09 7.65
CA GLU A 382 16.93 2.53 7.84
C GLU A 382 17.80 2.02 6.69
N ALA A 383 18.13 2.92 5.75
CA ALA A 383 18.95 2.59 4.59
C ALA A 383 20.35 2.06 4.95
N ASP A 384 20.93 2.56 6.06
CA ASP A 384 22.22 2.08 6.58
C ASP A 384 22.14 0.63 7.08
N GLY A 385 21.00 0.23 7.67
CA GLY A 385 20.73 -1.15 8.09
C GLY A 385 20.68 -2.10 6.90
N ALA A 386 19.98 -1.71 5.84
CA ALA A 386 19.99 -2.45 4.58
C ALA A 386 21.41 -2.52 3.99
N MET A 387 22.16 -1.41 3.95
CA MET A 387 23.53 -1.42 3.44
C MET A 387 24.47 -2.33 4.25
N ALA A 388 24.28 -2.43 5.57
CA ALA A 388 25.04 -3.37 6.40
C ALA A 388 24.77 -4.83 6.01
N HIS A 389 23.54 -5.17 5.64
CA HIS A 389 23.21 -6.50 5.11
C HIS A 389 23.84 -6.76 3.73
N VAL A 390 23.89 -5.75 2.84
CA VAL A 390 24.61 -5.86 1.56
C VAL A 390 26.10 -6.14 1.82
N GLN A 391 26.72 -5.40 2.74
CA GLN A 391 28.12 -5.59 3.14
C GLN A 391 28.38 -7.00 3.67
N ALA A 392 27.51 -7.51 4.55
CA ALA A 392 27.63 -8.85 5.10
C ALA A 392 27.56 -9.95 4.01
N LEU A 393 26.70 -9.76 3.01
CA LEU A 393 26.51 -10.72 1.92
C LEU A 393 27.56 -10.61 0.81
N THR A 394 28.34 -9.53 0.75
CA THR A 394 29.33 -9.28 -0.31
C THR A 394 30.78 -9.35 0.18
N VAL A 395 31.01 -9.83 1.42
CA VAL A 395 32.38 -9.98 1.94
C VAL A 395 33.20 -10.91 1.05
N PRO A 396 34.51 -10.66 0.87
CA PRO A 396 35.36 -11.47 -0.03
C PRO A 396 35.34 -12.97 0.25
N GLY A 397 35.16 -13.37 1.52
CA GLY A 397 35.10 -14.78 1.92
C GLY A 397 33.85 -15.55 1.46
N LEU A 398 32.86 -14.88 0.86
CA LEU A 398 31.68 -15.54 0.26
C LEU A 398 31.87 -15.82 -1.24
N GLU A 399 32.97 -15.35 -1.83
CA GLU A 399 33.40 -15.69 -3.21
C GLU A 399 32.30 -15.56 -4.28
N GLY A 400 31.42 -14.56 -4.14
CA GLY A 400 30.34 -14.31 -5.10
C GLY A 400 29.11 -15.19 -4.97
N ARG A 401 29.03 -16.02 -3.90
CA ARG A 401 27.86 -16.82 -3.52
C ARG A 401 27.35 -17.70 -4.67
N GLN A 402 28.25 -18.42 -5.33
CA GLN A 402 27.83 -19.39 -6.34
C GLN A 402 27.15 -20.60 -5.73
N ALA A 403 26.07 -21.07 -6.35
CA ALA A 403 25.39 -22.27 -5.93
C ALA A 403 26.30 -23.50 -5.85
N GLY A 404 26.19 -24.25 -4.75
CA GLY A 404 27.03 -25.40 -4.42
C GLY A 404 28.37 -25.06 -3.74
N THR A 405 28.66 -23.78 -3.48
CA THR A 405 29.89 -23.36 -2.78
C THR A 405 29.68 -23.13 -1.29
N ALA A 406 30.76 -23.20 -0.50
CA ALA A 406 30.75 -22.84 0.91
C ALA A 406 30.38 -21.35 1.14
N GLY A 407 30.65 -20.48 0.16
CA GLY A 407 30.26 -19.08 0.20
C GLY A 407 28.74 -18.90 0.21
N LEU A 408 28.02 -19.63 -0.65
CA LEU A 408 26.56 -19.61 -0.63
C LEU A 408 25.98 -20.23 0.64
N ASP A 409 26.55 -21.35 1.11
CA ASP A 409 26.15 -22.01 2.36
C ASP A 409 26.20 -21.06 3.58
N ARG A 410 27.27 -20.26 3.68
CA ARG A 410 27.40 -19.23 4.72
C ARG A 410 26.42 -18.08 4.55
N ALA A 411 26.11 -17.69 3.32
CA ALA A 411 25.09 -16.68 3.06
C ALA A 411 23.69 -17.17 3.46
N ALA A 412 23.37 -18.44 3.16
CA ALA A 412 22.12 -19.08 3.56
C ALA A 412 21.98 -19.12 5.09
N ALA A 413 23.05 -19.52 5.79
CA ALA A 413 23.09 -19.52 7.25
C ALA A 413 22.88 -18.10 7.83
N TYR A 414 23.55 -17.08 7.26
CA TYR A 414 23.36 -15.71 7.68
C TYR A 414 21.90 -15.24 7.52
N ILE A 415 21.24 -15.54 6.40
CA ILE A 415 19.83 -15.18 6.19
C ILE A 415 18.92 -15.92 7.18
N ALA A 416 19.15 -17.22 7.39
CA ALA A 416 18.40 -18.03 8.35
C ALA A 416 18.54 -17.49 9.79
N ASP A 417 19.75 -17.10 10.21
CA ASP A 417 20.00 -16.49 11.51
C ASP A 417 19.23 -15.18 11.68
N ARG A 418 19.16 -14.35 10.62
CA ARG A 418 18.37 -13.10 10.64
C ARG A 418 16.87 -13.38 10.71
N PHE A 419 16.37 -14.38 9.98
CA PHE A 419 14.96 -14.79 10.07
C PHE A 419 14.60 -15.26 11.49
N ALA A 420 15.48 -16.04 12.12
CA ALA A 420 15.31 -16.47 13.51
C ALA A 420 15.36 -15.28 14.49
N GLU A 421 16.31 -14.36 14.32
CA GLU A 421 16.46 -13.16 15.15
C GLU A 421 15.23 -12.24 15.06
N TYR A 422 14.63 -12.12 13.88
CA TYR A 422 13.43 -11.34 13.65
C TYR A 422 12.14 -12.11 13.95
N GLY A 423 12.23 -13.32 14.50
CA GLY A 423 11.09 -14.07 15.05
C GLY A 423 10.15 -14.67 14.01
N LEU A 424 10.61 -14.94 12.79
CA LEU A 424 9.82 -15.67 11.79
C LEU A 424 9.65 -17.12 12.22
N GLU A 425 8.54 -17.73 11.85
CA GLU A 425 8.31 -19.17 12.04
C GLU A 425 8.87 -19.97 10.87
N THR A 426 9.21 -21.23 11.13
CA THR A 426 9.64 -22.19 10.09
C THR A 426 8.41 -22.76 9.40
N LEU A 427 8.56 -23.26 8.16
CA LEU A 427 7.44 -23.77 7.36
C LEU A 427 6.64 -24.88 8.07
N LYS A 428 7.31 -25.67 8.92
CA LYS A 428 6.67 -26.61 9.87
C LYS A 428 7.43 -26.58 11.18
N LEU A 429 6.72 -26.87 12.27
CA LEU A 429 7.30 -26.98 13.60
C LEU A 429 8.44 -28.01 13.60
N GLY A 430 9.64 -27.61 14.01
CA GLY A 430 10.83 -28.47 14.09
C GLY A 430 11.62 -28.64 12.79
N LEU A 431 11.26 -27.94 11.71
CA LEU A 431 12.11 -27.82 10.51
C LEU A 431 13.07 -26.63 10.61
N ASP A 432 14.15 -26.68 9.84
CA ASP A 432 15.08 -25.57 9.63
C ASP A 432 14.45 -24.52 8.68
N TYR A 433 14.88 -23.26 8.76
CA TYR A 433 14.58 -22.24 7.75
C TYR A 433 15.19 -22.63 6.39
N ARG A 434 16.20 -23.50 6.39
CA ARG A 434 16.89 -23.98 5.18
C ARG A 434 16.16 -25.19 4.57
N LEU A 435 15.71 -25.03 3.34
CA LEU A 435 15.11 -26.10 2.53
C LEU A 435 16.09 -26.54 1.43
N PRO A 436 16.62 -27.77 1.47
CA PRO A 436 17.61 -28.22 0.50
C PRO A 436 17.05 -28.41 -0.90
N LEU A 437 17.87 -28.02 -1.88
CA LEU A 437 17.73 -28.23 -3.31
C LEU A 437 18.95 -29.02 -3.80
N THR A 438 18.69 -30.12 -4.51
CA THR A 438 19.73 -30.86 -5.23
C THR A 438 19.63 -30.50 -6.71
N ALA A 439 20.76 -30.09 -7.29
CA ALA A 439 20.82 -29.63 -8.67
C ALA A 439 22.01 -30.28 -9.39
N ARG A 440 21.88 -30.47 -10.71
CA ARG A 440 22.96 -30.97 -11.55
C ARG A 440 23.53 -29.83 -12.38
N VAL A 441 24.83 -29.62 -12.31
CA VAL A 441 25.51 -28.50 -12.98
C VAL A 441 26.78 -28.98 -13.66
N VAL A 442 27.24 -28.18 -14.63
CA VAL A 442 28.60 -28.24 -15.18
C VAL A 442 29.25 -26.88 -15.02
N GLN A 443 30.56 -26.83 -14.88
CA GLN A 443 31.31 -25.59 -14.73
C GLN A 443 32.45 -25.54 -15.73
N PRO A 444 32.79 -24.37 -16.30
CA PRO A 444 34.02 -24.22 -17.06
C PRO A 444 35.23 -24.62 -16.20
N SER A 445 35.99 -25.62 -16.66
CA SER A 445 37.24 -26.04 -16.00
C SER A 445 38.42 -25.15 -16.40
N GLU A 446 38.32 -24.52 -17.56
CA GLU A 446 39.22 -23.48 -18.06
C GLU A 446 38.41 -22.26 -18.47
N GLN A 447 39.06 -21.09 -18.59
CA GLN A 447 38.40 -19.88 -19.06
C GLN A 447 37.88 -20.10 -20.50
N PRO A 448 36.57 -19.96 -20.77
CA PRO A 448 36.05 -20.05 -22.13
C PRO A 448 36.69 -19.00 -23.04
N VAL A 449 37.05 -19.39 -24.26
CA VAL A 449 37.72 -18.51 -25.23
C VAL A 449 36.79 -18.25 -26.40
N LEU A 450 36.62 -16.97 -26.71
CA LEU A 450 35.99 -16.48 -27.93
C LEU A 450 36.91 -15.41 -28.53
N ALA A 451 37.47 -15.67 -29.71
CA ALA A 451 38.44 -14.77 -30.33
C ALA A 451 38.36 -14.79 -31.86
N LEU A 452 38.37 -13.61 -32.48
CA LEU A 452 38.51 -13.47 -33.93
C LEU A 452 39.99 -13.56 -34.29
N LEU A 453 40.32 -14.39 -35.26
CA LEU A 453 41.69 -14.59 -35.74
C LEU A 453 41.92 -13.91 -37.09
N ASP A 454 43.17 -13.58 -37.40
CA ASP A 454 43.59 -13.15 -38.72
C ASP A 454 43.96 -14.35 -39.62
N GLU A 455 44.39 -14.07 -40.86
CA GLU A 455 44.83 -15.11 -41.81
C GLU A 455 46.09 -15.87 -41.36
N MET A 456 46.85 -15.33 -40.41
CA MET A 456 48.04 -15.95 -39.81
C MET A 456 47.72 -16.71 -38.51
N GLY A 457 46.45 -16.73 -38.08
CA GLY A 457 46.00 -17.37 -36.85
C GLY A 457 46.27 -16.57 -35.57
N GLN A 458 46.65 -15.29 -35.67
CA GLN A 458 46.83 -14.41 -34.51
C GLN A 458 45.50 -13.78 -34.07
N THR A 459 45.34 -13.58 -32.77
CA THR A 459 44.13 -12.96 -32.21
C THR A 459 44.05 -11.48 -32.59
N VAL A 460 42.98 -11.12 -33.29
CA VAL A 460 42.63 -9.74 -33.67
C VAL A 460 41.71 -9.12 -32.62
N LEU A 461 40.71 -9.87 -32.18
CA LEU A 461 39.76 -9.46 -31.14
C LEU A 461 39.53 -10.61 -30.18
N SER A 462 39.46 -10.30 -28.88
CA SER A 462 39.09 -11.23 -27.82
C SER A 462 37.86 -10.72 -27.09
N PHE A 463 36.98 -11.63 -26.70
CA PHE A 463 35.76 -11.31 -25.96
C PHE A 463 35.85 -11.84 -24.53
N ALA A 464 35.24 -11.13 -23.59
CA ALA A 464 35.28 -11.47 -22.17
C ALA A 464 34.08 -12.35 -21.76
N TYR A 465 34.35 -13.52 -21.17
CA TYR A 465 33.31 -14.41 -20.66
C TYR A 465 32.49 -13.74 -19.54
N ARG A 466 31.16 -13.90 -19.56
CA ARG A 466 30.15 -13.25 -18.70
C ARG A 466 30.01 -11.73 -18.86
N THR A 467 30.74 -11.11 -19.79
CA THR A 467 30.58 -9.69 -20.14
C THR A 467 30.12 -9.54 -21.59
N ASP A 468 30.78 -10.26 -22.49
CA ASP A 468 30.49 -10.25 -23.92
C ASP A 468 29.69 -11.49 -24.36
N PHE A 469 29.91 -12.62 -23.68
CA PHE A 469 29.28 -13.88 -24.02
C PHE A 469 29.11 -14.85 -22.85
N GLY A 470 28.18 -15.80 -22.99
CA GLY A 470 27.94 -16.94 -22.10
C GLY A 470 27.98 -18.27 -22.84
N VAL A 471 28.06 -19.37 -22.08
CA VAL A 471 28.05 -20.75 -22.60
C VAL A 471 26.65 -21.34 -22.43
N ASP A 472 26.16 -22.08 -23.41
CA ASP A 472 24.85 -22.76 -23.37
C ASP A 472 25.04 -24.28 -23.54
N ILE A 473 24.51 -25.08 -22.61
CA ILE A 473 24.63 -26.55 -22.64
C ILE A 473 23.36 -27.25 -23.15
N ARG A 474 22.34 -26.49 -23.56
CA ARG A 474 21.09 -27.06 -24.06
C ARG A 474 21.31 -27.78 -25.39
N GLY A 475 20.54 -28.83 -25.62
CA GLY A 475 20.68 -29.72 -26.76
C GLY A 475 22.06 -30.35 -26.78
N HIS A 476 22.83 -30.02 -27.82
CA HIS A 476 24.19 -30.51 -28.03
C HIS A 476 25.27 -29.54 -27.52
N GLY A 477 24.88 -28.46 -26.84
CA GLY A 477 25.82 -27.56 -26.20
C GLY A 477 26.68 -28.27 -25.17
N GLY A 478 28.00 -28.13 -25.25
CA GLY A 478 28.92 -28.82 -24.36
C GLY A 478 30.37 -28.40 -24.57
N SER A 479 31.30 -29.28 -24.20
CA SER A 479 32.72 -29.06 -24.41
C SER A 479 33.08 -29.20 -25.88
N GLY A 480 33.96 -28.34 -26.37
CA GLY A 480 34.44 -28.40 -27.73
C GLY A 480 35.38 -27.26 -28.08
N GLU A 481 36.15 -27.47 -29.15
CA GLU A 481 37.05 -26.48 -29.71
C GLU A 481 36.82 -26.41 -31.23
N ALA A 482 36.56 -25.20 -31.72
CA ALA A 482 36.35 -24.93 -33.12
C ALA A 482 37.14 -23.68 -33.52
N SER A 483 37.94 -23.81 -34.58
CA SER A 483 38.60 -22.69 -35.25
C SER A 483 38.17 -22.70 -36.71
N ALA A 484 37.12 -21.97 -37.03
CA ALA A 484 36.49 -22.00 -38.34
C ALA A 484 35.87 -20.65 -38.72
N PRO A 485 35.73 -20.33 -40.01
CA PRO A 485 35.06 -19.10 -40.40
C PRO A 485 33.56 -19.11 -40.13
N LEU A 486 32.99 -17.92 -39.99
CA LEU A 486 31.58 -17.74 -39.67
C LEU A 486 30.65 -17.94 -40.88
N ALA A 487 29.49 -18.54 -40.61
CA ALA A 487 28.33 -18.55 -41.48
C ALA A 487 27.20 -17.78 -40.77
N LEU A 488 26.95 -16.54 -41.19
CA LEU A 488 25.91 -15.70 -40.61
C LEU A 488 24.57 -16.04 -41.26
N LEU A 489 23.62 -16.56 -40.47
CA LEU A 489 22.30 -16.98 -40.92
C LEU A 489 21.20 -15.99 -40.53
N SER A 490 20.22 -15.89 -41.41
CA SER A 490 18.98 -15.13 -41.20
C SER A 490 17.81 -15.93 -41.76
N PHE A 491 16.66 -15.93 -41.08
CA PHE A 491 15.50 -16.74 -41.47
C PHE A 491 14.30 -15.88 -41.82
N SER A 492 13.66 -16.20 -42.94
CA SER A 492 12.38 -15.60 -43.38
C SER A 492 11.18 -16.47 -42.99
N LYS A 493 11.41 -17.75 -42.63
CA LYS A 493 10.43 -18.65 -42.03
C LYS A 493 10.92 -19.14 -40.68
N LEU A 494 10.05 -19.08 -39.66
CA LEU A 494 10.34 -19.52 -38.29
C LEU A 494 9.74 -20.89 -37.95
N THR A 495 9.24 -21.61 -38.95
CA THR A 495 8.74 -22.98 -38.81
C THR A 495 9.90 -23.98 -38.83
N TYR A 496 9.77 -25.05 -38.04
CA TYR A 496 10.73 -26.15 -38.08
C TYR A 496 10.19 -27.27 -38.97
N ALA A 497 10.81 -27.45 -40.15
CA ALA A 497 10.65 -28.63 -40.98
C ALA A 497 11.99 -28.98 -41.63
N VAL A 498 12.41 -30.24 -41.54
CA VAL A 498 13.74 -30.71 -41.97
C VAL A 498 13.97 -30.43 -43.47
N GLU A 499 12.90 -30.50 -44.26
CA GLU A 499 12.88 -30.21 -45.69
C GLU A 499 13.21 -28.75 -46.01
N GLU A 500 12.94 -27.81 -45.10
CA GLU A 500 13.19 -26.38 -45.30
C GLU A 500 14.69 -26.05 -45.25
N PHE A 501 15.50 -26.90 -44.62
CA PHE A 501 16.97 -26.72 -44.54
C PHE A 501 17.72 -27.52 -45.61
N LYS A 502 17.01 -28.08 -46.60
CA LYS A 502 17.63 -28.83 -47.70
C LYS A 502 18.57 -27.91 -48.48
N GLY A 503 19.83 -28.33 -48.61
CA GLY A 503 20.86 -27.58 -49.34
C GLY A 503 21.75 -26.70 -48.45
N LEU A 504 21.39 -26.51 -47.18
CA LEU A 504 22.26 -25.84 -46.21
C LEU A 504 23.42 -26.76 -45.80
N ASP A 505 24.65 -26.31 -46.04
CA ASP A 505 25.88 -27.03 -45.67
C ASP A 505 26.76 -26.14 -44.77
N LEU A 506 26.89 -26.53 -43.50
CA LEU A 506 27.63 -25.78 -42.48
C LEU A 506 28.96 -26.45 -42.13
N ARG A 507 29.38 -27.47 -42.88
CA ARG A 507 30.63 -28.20 -42.62
C ARG A 507 31.83 -27.26 -42.60
N GLY A 508 32.60 -27.33 -41.52
CA GLY A 508 33.80 -26.51 -41.32
C GLY A 508 33.50 -25.02 -41.09
N ARG A 509 32.29 -24.69 -40.61
CA ARG A 509 31.86 -23.33 -40.29
C ARG A 509 31.32 -23.24 -38.87
N ILE A 510 31.42 -22.07 -38.26
CA ILE A 510 30.68 -21.73 -37.04
C ILE A 510 29.43 -20.96 -37.47
N ALA A 511 28.25 -21.46 -37.10
CA ALA A 511 26.99 -20.83 -37.48
C ALA A 511 26.62 -19.74 -36.48
N MET A 512 26.30 -18.54 -36.97
CA MET A 512 25.92 -17.39 -36.16
C MET A 512 24.54 -16.90 -36.57
N PHE A 513 23.65 -16.65 -35.62
CA PHE A 513 22.28 -16.18 -35.91
C PHE A 513 21.67 -15.46 -34.72
N LEU A 514 20.65 -14.65 -35.00
CA LEU A 514 19.79 -14.01 -33.99
C LEU A 514 18.87 -15.05 -33.34
N GLU A 515 18.92 -15.18 -32.01
CA GLU A 515 18.13 -16.20 -31.29
C GLU A 515 16.61 -15.99 -31.49
N ASP A 516 16.17 -14.74 -31.52
CA ASP A 516 14.76 -14.35 -31.73
C ASP A 516 14.29 -14.45 -33.19
N ASN A 517 15.20 -14.72 -34.12
CA ASN A 517 14.89 -14.93 -35.55
C ASN A 517 15.22 -16.36 -36.02
N ALA A 518 15.55 -17.29 -35.14
CA ALA A 518 15.80 -18.67 -35.55
C ALA A 518 14.57 -19.58 -35.38
N PRO A 519 14.34 -20.56 -36.27
CA PRO A 519 13.36 -21.62 -36.04
C PRO A 519 13.63 -22.34 -34.71
N PRO A 520 12.58 -22.72 -33.96
CA PRO A 520 12.75 -23.51 -32.74
C PRO A 520 13.57 -24.78 -33.01
N GLY A 521 14.60 -25.02 -32.20
CA GLY A 521 15.46 -26.19 -32.36
C GLY A 521 16.49 -26.11 -33.51
N PHE A 522 16.64 -24.97 -34.19
CA PHE A 522 17.62 -24.80 -35.27
C PHE A 522 19.06 -25.13 -34.85
N ALA A 523 19.42 -24.98 -33.57
CA ALA A 523 20.74 -25.39 -33.07
C ALA A 523 21.04 -26.88 -33.34
N VAL A 524 20.04 -27.75 -33.21
CA VAL A 524 20.15 -29.18 -33.52
C VAL A 524 20.31 -29.38 -35.04
N GLU A 525 19.55 -28.64 -35.83
CA GLU A 525 19.63 -28.73 -37.29
C GLU A 525 21.00 -28.25 -37.81
N ALA A 526 21.53 -27.15 -37.27
CA ALA A 526 22.83 -26.62 -37.65
C ALA A 526 23.96 -27.66 -37.47
N GLN A 527 23.87 -28.47 -36.41
CA GLN A 527 24.76 -29.60 -36.20
C GLN A 527 24.56 -30.71 -37.22
N ILE A 528 23.31 -31.09 -37.54
CA ILE A 528 23.00 -32.08 -38.58
C ILE A 528 23.61 -31.64 -39.92
N ARG A 529 23.65 -30.33 -40.19
CA ARG A 529 24.31 -29.74 -41.37
C ARG A 529 25.83 -29.57 -41.23
N GLY A 530 26.41 -30.01 -40.12
CA GLY A 530 27.87 -30.12 -39.92
C GLY A 530 28.55 -28.89 -39.33
N ALA A 531 27.81 -27.97 -38.68
CA ALA A 531 28.41 -26.84 -37.99
C ALA A 531 29.44 -27.30 -36.93
N ALA A 532 30.58 -26.62 -36.85
CA ALA A 532 31.64 -26.89 -35.88
C ALA A 532 31.38 -26.23 -34.50
N GLY A 533 30.48 -25.25 -34.44
CA GLY A 533 30.07 -24.53 -33.23
C GLY A 533 28.97 -23.53 -33.57
N LEU A 534 28.31 -22.98 -32.54
CA LEU A 534 27.18 -22.05 -32.71
C LEU A 534 27.39 -20.76 -31.91
N LEU A 535 27.01 -19.62 -32.50
CA LEU A 535 26.95 -18.31 -31.86
C LEU A 535 25.51 -17.75 -31.95
N LEU A 536 24.85 -17.64 -30.81
CA LEU A 536 23.49 -17.12 -30.64
C LEU A 536 23.58 -15.64 -30.24
N ILE A 537 23.12 -14.73 -31.08
CA ILE A 537 23.04 -13.31 -30.75
C ILE A 537 21.77 -13.07 -29.94
N THR A 538 21.92 -12.60 -28.71
CA THR A 538 20.82 -12.46 -27.75
C THR A 538 21.18 -11.46 -26.66
N GLU A 539 20.17 -10.76 -26.13
CA GLU A 539 20.38 -9.82 -25.02
C GLU A 539 20.74 -10.55 -23.72
N ASP A 540 20.23 -11.78 -23.54
CA ASP A 540 20.53 -12.61 -22.37
C ASP A 540 21.73 -13.52 -22.62
N ILE A 541 22.91 -13.04 -22.22
CA ILE A 541 24.16 -13.80 -22.27
C ILE A 541 24.43 -14.62 -21.00
N THR A 542 23.46 -14.77 -20.09
CA THR A 542 23.63 -15.52 -18.86
C THR A 542 24.00 -16.97 -19.18
N PRO A 543 25.11 -17.51 -18.63
CA PRO A 543 25.50 -18.89 -18.92
C PRO A 543 24.45 -19.90 -18.48
N ARG A 544 24.02 -20.78 -19.39
CA ARG A 544 23.09 -21.88 -19.11
C ARG A 544 23.91 -23.12 -18.80
N LEU A 545 24.25 -23.28 -17.51
CA LEU A 545 25.15 -24.33 -17.00
C LEU A 545 24.45 -25.34 -16.08
N HIS A 546 23.15 -25.17 -15.87
CA HIS A 546 22.32 -26.01 -15.01
C HIS A 546 21.46 -26.96 -15.84
N LEU A 547 21.37 -28.22 -15.41
CA LEU A 547 20.56 -29.25 -16.04
C LEU A 547 19.19 -29.32 -15.34
N ALA A 548 18.21 -28.60 -15.88
CA ALA A 548 16.92 -28.37 -15.19
C ALA A 548 15.93 -29.54 -15.29
N HIS A 549 15.71 -30.11 -16.47
CA HIS A 549 14.63 -31.07 -16.72
C HIS A 549 15.07 -32.42 -17.30
N GLN A 550 14.29 -33.48 -17.02
CA GLN A 550 14.45 -34.80 -17.69
C GLN A 550 13.96 -34.80 -19.14
N ASN A 551 13.08 -33.85 -19.50
CA ASN A 551 12.46 -33.76 -20.82
C ASN A 551 13.18 -32.76 -21.75
N GLU A 552 14.08 -31.95 -21.19
CA GLU A 552 14.98 -31.13 -21.98
C GLU A 552 16.29 -31.87 -22.16
N ASP A 553 16.85 -31.71 -23.33
CA ASP A 553 18.09 -32.34 -23.68
C ASP A 553 19.25 -31.42 -23.34
N TYR A 554 20.26 -31.97 -22.67
CA TYR A 554 21.49 -31.27 -22.34
C TYR A 554 22.67 -32.18 -22.65
N LEU A 555 23.79 -31.59 -23.08
CA LEU A 555 25.04 -32.32 -23.35
C LEU A 555 24.83 -33.55 -24.27
N ARG A 556 23.96 -33.45 -25.27
CA ARG A 556 23.71 -34.54 -26.21
C ARG A 556 24.97 -34.81 -27.05
N PRO A 557 25.48 -36.05 -27.11
CA PRO A 557 26.59 -36.37 -27.99
C PRO A 557 26.16 -36.41 -29.47
N PRO A 558 27.01 -35.97 -30.41
CA PRO A 558 28.29 -35.30 -30.15
C PRO A 558 28.07 -33.87 -29.63
N GLU A 559 28.88 -33.45 -28.66
CA GLU A 559 28.85 -32.11 -28.08
C GLU A 559 29.44 -31.07 -29.05
N LEU A 560 28.95 -29.83 -28.96
CA LEU A 560 29.38 -28.67 -29.73
C LEU A 560 29.50 -27.44 -28.82
N PRO A 561 30.49 -26.56 -29.05
CA PRO A 561 30.56 -25.32 -28.31
C PRO A 561 29.45 -24.37 -28.80
N ILE A 562 28.51 -24.04 -27.91
CA ILE A 562 27.42 -23.09 -28.16
C ILE A 562 27.63 -21.88 -27.26
N ILE A 563 27.70 -20.71 -27.89
CA ILE A 563 27.98 -19.42 -27.26
C ILE A 563 26.79 -18.48 -27.45
N ARG A 564 26.37 -17.82 -26.38
CA ARG A 564 25.40 -16.72 -26.38
C ARG A 564 26.19 -15.42 -26.36
N ILE A 565 26.10 -14.57 -27.38
CA ILE A 565 26.87 -13.34 -27.52
C ILE A 565 25.94 -12.12 -27.51
N SER A 566 26.34 -11.07 -26.79
CA SER A 566 25.53 -9.85 -26.72
C SER A 566 25.50 -9.14 -28.08
N PRO A 567 24.46 -8.37 -28.41
CA PRO A 567 24.42 -7.62 -29.68
C PRO A 567 25.61 -6.68 -29.85
N THR A 568 26.07 -6.02 -28.77
CA THR A 568 27.25 -5.15 -28.80
C THR A 568 28.55 -5.92 -29.07
N ALA A 569 28.70 -7.12 -28.50
CA ALA A 569 29.85 -7.97 -28.79
C ALA A 569 29.78 -8.54 -30.22
N ALA A 570 28.59 -8.92 -30.68
CA ALA A 570 28.34 -9.34 -32.06
C ALA A 570 28.66 -8.21 -33.06
N ASP A 571 28.29 -6.96 -32.78
CA ASP A 571 28.65 -5.79 -33.59
C ASP A 571 30.18 -5.63 -33.70
N ARG A 572 30.90 -5.74 -32.59
CA ARG A 572 32.37 -5.69 -32.60
C ARG A 572 32.98 -6.85 -33.41
N LEU A 573 32.38 -8.03 -33.34
CA LEU A 573 32.80 -9.21 -34.10
C LEU A 573 32.58 -9.03 -35.62
N LEU A 574 31.48 -8.38 -35.99
CA LEU A 574 31.03 -8.19 -37.37
C LEU A 574 31.60 -6.93 -38.05
N ALA A 575 32.04 -5.94 -37.27
CA ALA A 575 32.58 -4.67 -37.76
C ALA A 575 33.74 -4.80 -38.78
N PRO A 576 34.69 -5.75 -38.64
CA PRO A 576 35.76 -5.92 -39.63
C PRO A 576 35.28 -6.32 -41.04
N GLU A 577 34.05 -6.83 -41.14
CA GLU A 577 33.37 -7.20 -42.39
C GLU A 577 32.36 -6.12 -42.83
N GLY A 578 32.32 -4.98 -42.13
CA GLY A 578 31.43 -3.85 -42.42
C GLY A 578 29.97 -4.10 -42.06
N LEU A 579 29.68 -5.04 -41.16
CA LEU A 579 28.34 -5.48 -40.79
C LEU A 579 27.97 -5.09 -39.35
N SER A 580 26.68 -4.91 -39.09
CA SER A 580 26.12 -4.76 -37.75
C SER A 580 24.86 -5.60 -37.52
N VAL A 581 24.54 -5.87 -36.27
CA VAL A 581 23.31 -6.53 -35.83
C VAL A 581 22.08 -5.71 -36.21
N GLN A 582 22.16 -4.38 -36.16
CA GLN A 582 21.07 -3.51 -36.60
C GLN A 582 20.81 -3.64 -38.10
N GLN A 583 21.87 -3.67 -38.93
CA GLN A 583 21.73 -3.92 -40.37
C GLN A 583 21.15 -5.30 -40.64
N LEU A 584 21.57 -6.32 -39.89
CA LEU A 584 21.00 -7.67 -39.99
C LEU A 584 19.49 -7.67 -39.67
N ARG A 585 19.07 -6.96 -38.62
CA ARG A 585 17.65 -6.81 -38.26
C ARG A 585 16.85 -6.02 -39.31
N GLN A 586 17.44 -5.00 -39.94
CA GLN A 586 16.82 -4.25 -41.04
C GLN A 586 16.68 -5.13 -42.30
N GLU A 587 17.73 -5.87 -42.67
CA GLU A 587 17.68 -6.83 -43.77
C GLU A 587 16.63 -7.92 -43.57
N LEU A 588 16.32 -8.29 -42.32
CA LEU A 588 15.24 -9.21 -41.96
C LEU A 588 13.85 -8.59 -42.14
N ALA A 589 13.68 -7.30 -41.79
CA ALA A 589 12.41 -6.59 -41.97
C ALA A 589 12.06 -6.35 -43.45
N ASP A 590 13.07 -6.18 -44.29
CA ASP A 590 12.92 -5.96 -45.73
C ASP A 590 12.79 -7.26 -46.55
N GLN A 591 12.87 -8.43 -45.91
CA GLN A 591 12.83 -9.72 -46.59
C GLN A 591 11.40 -10.14 -47.01
N ALA A 592 11.08 -9.88 -48.27
CA ALA A 592 10.08 -10.63 -49.00
C ALA A 592 10.64 -12.01 -49.39
N THR A 593 10.33 -13.03 -48.57
CA THR A 593 10.35 -14.48 -48.90
C THR A 593 11.48 -14.95 -49.83
N THR A 594 12.64 -15.32 -49.25
CA THR A 594 13.58 -16.20 -49.98
C THR A 594 12.89 -17.55 -50.24
N PRO A 595 13.03 -18.17 -51.44
CA PRO A 595 12.39 -19.45 -51.74
C PRO A 595 12.75 -20.58 -50.75
N GLU A 596 13.97 -20.52 -50.21
CA GLU A 596 14.54 -21.51 -49.31
C GLU A 596 14.20 -21.26 -47.83
N GLY A 597 13.64 -20.09 -47.46
CA GLY A 597 13.29 -19.77 -46.07
C GLY A 597 14.44 -19.31 -45.17
N TRP A 598 15.68 -19.40 -45.65
CA TRP A 598 16.90 -18.94 -44.96
C TRP A 598 17.86 -18.24 -45.94
N ARG A 599 18.86 -17.55 -45.41
CA ARG A 599 19.98 -16.96 -46.15
C ARG A 599 21.25 -17.09 -45.33
N VAL A 600 22.38 -17.35 -46.00
CA VAL A 600 23.69 -17.43 -45.36
C VAL A 600 24.63 -16.40 -45.98
N ARG A 601 25.36 -15.69 -45.13
CA ARG A 601 26.50 -14.84 -45.50
C ARG A 601 27.78 -15.49 -44.98
N TRP A 602 28.67 -15.84 -45.91
CA TRP A 602 29.93 -16.52 -45.60
C TRP A 602 31.01 -15.50 -45.29
N LEU A 603 31.55 -15.56 -44.08
CA LEU A 603 32.69 -14.75 -43.68
C LEU A 603 33.98 -15.59 -43.82
N THR A 604 35.11 -14.92 -44.05
CA THR A 604 36.39 -15.58 -44.35
C THR A 604 37.29 -15.71 -43.12
N ARG A 605 37.21 -14.77 -42.18
CA ARG A 605 38.05 -14.77 -40.97
C ARG A 605 37.67 -15.91 -40.02
N PRO A 606 38.64 -16.69 -39.51
CA PRO A 606 38.37 -17.74 -38.55
C PRO A 606 38.00 -17.16 -37.18
N LEU A 607 37.01 -17.78 -36.55
CA LEU A 607 36.66 -17.56 -35.15
C LEU A 607 37.13 -18.76 -34.34
N LEU A 608 37.89 -18.50 -33.27
CA LEU A 608 38.25 -19.48 -32.26
C LEU A 608 37.18 -19.49 -31.16
N VAL A 609 36.58 -20.66 -30.94
CA VAL A 609 35.68 -20.93 -29.82
C VAL A 609 36.23 -22.15 -29.09
N ARG A 610 36.50 -22.01 -27.80
CA ARG A 610 36.98 -23.11 -26.94
C ARG A 610 36.20 -23.12 -25.63
N VAL A 611 35.53 -24.23 -25.36
CA VAL A 611 34.75 -24.47 -24.14
C VAL A 611 35.19 -25.81 -23.56
N VAL A 612 35.62 -25.81 -22.31
CA VAL A 612 36.01 -27.01 -21.57
C VAL A 612 35.21 -27.05 -20.28
N LEU A 613 34.24 -27.97 -20.20
CA LEU A 613 33.37 -28.12 -19.05
C LEU A 613 33.83 -29.27 -18.14
N SER A 614 33.52 -29.15 -16.86
CA SER A 614 33.66 -30.25 -15.92
C SER A 614 32.70 -31.39 -16.28
N PRO A 615 32.94 -32.62 -15.78
CA PRO A 615 31.89 -33.62 -15.70
C PRO A 615 30.64 -33.06 -15.00
N VAL A 616 29.47 -33.66 -15.26
CA VAL A 616 28.23 -33.28 -14.56
C VAL A 616 28.40 -33.55 -13.07
N GLN A 617 28.22 -32.51 -12.26
CA GLN A 617 28.30 -32.57 -10.80
C GLN A 617 26.90 -32.46 -10.22
N GLU A 618 26.62 -33.26 -9.20
CA GLU A 618 25.45 -33.08 -8.35
C GLU A 618 25.86 -32.21 -7.16
N ILE A 619 25.22 -31.06 -7.03
CA ILE A 619 25.46 -30.09 -5.95
C ILE A 619 24.23 -30.00 -5.06
N ARG A 620 24.48 -29.75 -3.78
CA ARG A 620 23.44 -29.42 -2.79
C ARG A 620 23.57 -27.95 -2.42
N THR A 621 22.44 -27.26 -2.45
CA THR A 621 22.28 -25.86 -2.04
C THR A 621 20.96 -25.72 -1.31
N ASP A 622 20.68 -24.59 -0.65
CA ASP A 622 19.45 -24.43 0.13
C ASP A 622 18.68 -23.18 -0.29
N ASN A 623 17.35 -23.25 -0.21
CA ASN A 623 16.49 -22.08 -0.11
C ASN A 623 16.38 -21.67 1.36
N VAL A 624 16.17 -20.39 1.63
CA VAL A 624 15.90 -19.92 2.99
C VAL A 624 14.48 -19.37 3.06
N LEU A 625 13.66 -19.95 3.93
CA LEU A 625 12.22 -19.76 3.98
C LEU A 625 11.80 -19.39 5.40
N GLY A 626 11.06 -18.29 5.56
CA GLY A 626 10.51 -17.86 6.85
C GLY A 626 9.08 -17.38 6.73
N VAL A 627 8.22 -17.77 7.68
CA VAL A 627 6.81 -17.42 7.72
C VAL A 627 6.60 -16.35 8.79
N PHE A 628 5.99 -15.24 8.40
CA PHE A 628 5.46 -14.24 9.32
C PHE A 628 3.94 -14.46 9.43
N PRO A 629 3.45 -15.04 10.54
CA PRO A 629 2.05 -15.46 10.64
C PRO A 629 1.10 -14.27 10.57
N GLY A 630 -0.01 -14.44 9.84
CA GLY A 630 -1.08 -13.46 9.78
C GLY A 630 -1.91 -13.45 11.05
N SER A 631 -2.26 -12.25 11.52
CA SER A 631 -3.06 -12.07 12.73
C SER A 631 -4.57 -12.29 12.52
N ASP A 632 -5.08 -12.27 11.29
CA ASP A 632 -6.52 -12.36 11.01
C ASP A 632 -6.97 -13.78 10.62
N ALA A 633 -7.98 -14.36 11.24
CA ALA A 633 -8.53 -15.70 10.98
C ALA A 633 -9.04 -15.95 9.55
N GLN A 634 -9.43 -14.89 8.85
CA GLN A 634 -9.89 -14.98 7.47
C GLN A 634 -8.71 -14.74 6.52
N LEU A 635 -7.93 -13.69 6.76
CA LEU A 635 -6.83 -13.30 5.87
C LEU A 635 -5.54 -14.09 6.10
N ASN A 636 -5.33 -14.73 7.26
CA ASN A 636 -4.14 -15.54 7.53
C ASN A 636 -4.07 -16.81 6.66
N LYS A 637 -5.18 -17.19 6.04
CA LYS A 637 -5.25 -18.24 5.01
C LYS A 637 -4.73 -17.78 3.66
N GLN A 638 -4.60 -16.47 3.46
CA GLN A 638 -4.00 -15.86 2.28
C GLN A 638 -2.50 -15.64 2.52
N LEU A 639 -1.71 -16.03 1.52
CA LEU A 639 -0.26 -15.97 1.54
C LEU A 639 0.25 -14.87 0.61
N VAL A 640 1.04 -13.96 1.16
CA VAL A 640 1.81 -12.97 0.40
C VAL A 640 3.26 -13.42 0.40
N ILE A 641 3.79 -13.80 -0.76
CA ILE A 641 5.18 -14.25 -0.87
C ILE A 641 6.06 -13.04 -1.20
N VAL A 642 7.08 -12.78 -0.40
CA VAL A 642 8.12 -11.79 -0.69
C VAL A 642 9.38 -12.57 -1.05
N ALA A 643 9.75 -12.53 -2.32
CA ALA A 643 10.77 -13.40 -2.90
C ALA A 643 11.94 -12.60 -3.47
N THR A 644 13.13 -13.18 -3.35
CA THR A 644 14.35 -12.70 -4.02
C THR A 644 15.31 -13.88 -4.14
N HIS A 645 16.28 -13.82 -5.05
CA HIS A 645 17.38 -14.78 -5.08
C HIS A 645 18.60 -14.18 -4.38
N TYR A 646 19.49 -15.03 -3.88
CA TYR A 646 20.67 -14.58 -3.12
C TYR A 646 21.99 -15.13 -3.63
N ASP A 647 21.94 -16.09 -4.56
CA ASP A 647 23.08 -16.61 -5.27
C ASP A 647 23.56 -15.66 -6.37
N GLY A 648 24.81 -15.84 -6.79
CA GLY A 648 25.43 -15.05 -7.84
C GLY A 648 26.38 -15.86 -8.73
N PRO A 649 27.01 -15.21 -9.72
CA PRO A 649 27.86 -15.86 -10.72
C PRO A 649 29.09 -16.59 -10.15
N GLY A 650 29.61 -16.14 -9.00
CA GLY A 650 30.76 -16.74 -8.34
C GLY A 650 32.12 -16.32 -8.86
N ARG A 651 33.07 -17.27 -8.73
CA ARG A 651 34.46 -17.15 -9.15
C ARG A 651 34.66 -17.82 -10.52
N GLN A 652 35.35 -17.14 -11.44
CA GLN A 652 35.78 -17.69 -12.72
C GLN A 652 37.08 -18.51 -12.59
N PRO A 653 37.38 -19.39 -13.57
CA PRO A 653 38.66 -20.09 -13.66
C PRO A 653 39.89 -19.18 -13.65
N ASP A 654 39.78 -17.96 -14.20
CA ASP A 654 40.85 -16.96 -14.19
C ASP A 654 41.07 -16.28 -12.82
N GLY A 655 40.22 -16.60 -11.83
CA GLY A 655 40.28 -16.08 -10.47
C GLY A 655 39.39 -14.87 -10.21
N THR A 656 38.75 -14.28 -11.23
CA THR A 656 37.83 -13.15 -11.10
C THR A 656 36.61 -13.53 -10.27
N VAL A 657 36.23 -12.71 -9.28
CA VAL A 657 35.07 -12.96 -8.41
C VAL A 657 34.00 -11.91 -8.70
N PHE A 658 32.77 -12.35 -8.95
CA PHE A 658 31.61 -11.46 -9.11
C PHE A 658 30.79 -11.43 -7.84
N THR A 659 30.73 -10.28 -7.19
CA THR A 659 30.06 -10.14 -5.88
C THR A 659 28.55 -10.21 -5.95
N SER A 660 27.94 -9.95 -7.11
CA SER A 660 26.48 -9.86 -7.29
C SER A 660 25.87 -8.96 -6.20
N ALA A 661 26.39 -7.75 -6.07
CA ALA A 661 26.05 -6.87 -4.96
C ALA A 661 24.62 -6.31 -5.13
N ASN A 662 24.30 -5.75 -6.29
CA ASN A 662 22.98 -5.22 -6.60
C ASN A 662 22.00 -6.35 -6.90
N ASP A 663 22.42 -7.30 -7.71
CA ASP A 663 21.55 -8.34 -8.25
C ASP A 663 21.05 -9.30 -7.15
N GLY A 664 21.97 -9.99 -6.47
CA GLY A 664 21.63 -10.99 -5.45
C GLY A 664 21.60 -10.50 -4.00
N ALA A 665 22.28 -9.41 -3.62
CA ALA A 665 22.35 -8.99 -2.21
C ALA A 665 21.34 -7.90 -1.81
N THR A 666 20.99 -6.95 -2.69
CA THR A 666 20.14 -5.81 -2.29
C THR A 666 18.68 -6.19 -2.01
N GLY A 667 18.13 -7.16 -2.76
CA GLY A 667 16.79 -7.67 -2.50
C GLY A 667 16.66 -8.27 -1.09
N ILE A 668 17.64 -9.09 -0.71
CA ILE A 668 17.75 -9.66 0.64
C ILE A 668 17.93 -8.58 1.68
N ALA A 669 18.80 -7.60 1.44
CA ALA A 669 19.05 -6.52 2.37
C ALA A 669 17.80 -5.69 2.69
N VAL A 670 17.03 -5.31 1.67
CA VAL A 670 15.76 -4.59 1.86
C VAL A 670 14.74 -5.46 2.60
N MET A 671 14.62 -6.74 2.23
CA MET A 671 13.75 -7.70 2.90
C MET A 671 14.07 -7.79 4.41
N LEU A 672 15.34 -7.99 4.76
CA LEU A 672 15.78 -8.14 6.14
C LEU A 672 15.58 -6.86 6.96
N GLU A 673 15.80 -5.69 6.36
CA GLU A 673 15.56 -4.41 7.04
C GLU A 673 14.06 -4.15 7.28
N ILE A 674 13.18 -4.54 6.34
CA ILE A 674 11.72 -4.51 6.54
C ILE A 674 11.34 -5.41 7.72
N LEU A 675 11.85 -6.64 7.77
CA LEU A 675 11.60 -7.59 8.86
C LEU A 675 12.07 -7.06 10.22
N ARG A 676 13.29 -6.52 10.28
CA ARG A 676 13.83 -5.87 11.48
C ARG A 676 12.91 -4.74 11.94
N LEU A 677 12.50 -3.87 11.02
CA LEU A 677 11.65 -2.72 11.31
C LEU A 677 10.26 -3.15 11.79
N TRP A 678 9.63 -4.13 11.14
CA TRP A 678 8.33 -4.67 11.55
C TRP A 678 8.40 -5.23 12.97
N THR A 679 9.41 -6.05 13.24
CA THR A 679 9.64 -6.66 14.55
C THR A 679 9.91 -5.61 15.62
N ALA A 680 10.82 -4.67 15.36
CA ALA A 680 11.20 -3.61 16.31
C ALA A 680 10.05 -2.63 16.61
N ARG A 681 9.08 -2.50 15.70
CA ARG A 681 7.90 -1.64 15.86
C ARG A 681 6.65 -2.41 16.27
N GLY A 682 6.77 -3.73 16.47
CA GLY A 682 5.67 -4.60 16.85
C GLY A 682 4.57 -4.72 15.78
N PHE A 683 4.89 -4.42 14.51
CA PHE A 683 3.95 -4.51 13.41
C PHE A 683 3.54 -5.97 13.17
N GLN A 684 2.25 -6.19 12.97
CA GLN A 684 1.67 -7.50 12.69
C GLN A 684 0.78 -7.41 11.44
N PRO A 685 1.06 -8.17 10.36
CA PRO A 685 0.20 -8.24 9.20
C PRO A 685 -1.08 -9.04 9.51
N ARG A 686 -2.15 -8.81 8.75
CA ARG A 686 -3.38 -9.62 8.83
C ARG A 686 -3.27 -10.90 8.01
N ARG A 687 -2.68 -10.79 6.81
CA ARG A 687 -2.30 -11.93 5.95
C ARG A 687 -1.02 -12.56 6.44
N THR A 688 -0.85 -13.84 6.11
CA THR A 688 0.42 -14.52 6.33
C THR A 688 1.41 -14.07 5.27
N VAL A 689 2.60 -13.62 5.67
CA VAL A 689 3.64 -13.17 4.76
C VAL A 689 4.78 -14.20 4.76
N PHE A 690 5.16 -14.67 3.59
CA PHE A 690 6.18 -15.69 3.41
C PHE A 690 7.42 -15.09 2.77
N PHE A 691 8.48 -14.96 3.55
CA PHE A 691 9.75 -14.39 3.12
C PHE A 691 10.67 -15.48 2.61
N VAL A 692 11.17 -15.30 1.39
CA VAL A 692 11.94 -16.34 0.69
C VAL A 692 13.18 -15.80 0.00
N ALA A 693 14.31 -16.43 0.30
CA ALA A 693 15.56 -16.33 -0.45
C ALA A 693 15.77 -17.60 -1.28
N TRP A 694 15.57 -17.51 -2.60
CA TRP A 694 15.76 -18.61 -3.54
C TRP A 694 17.23 -18.79 -3.90
N THR A 695 17.66 -20.04 -4.03
CA THR A 695 18.91 -20.38 -4.74
C THR A 695 18.61 -20.75 -6.19
N GLY A 696 19.59 -20.53 -7.07
CA GLY A 696 19.45 -20.80 -8.49
C GLY A 696 18.56 -19.76 -9.17
N GLY A 697 18.66 -18.49 -8.79
CA GLY A 697 17.81 -17.43 -9.32
C GLY A 697 17.81 -17.34 -10.84
N GLU A 698 18.99 -17.54 -11.45
CA GLU A 698 19.20 -17.53 -12.90
C GLU A 698 18.93 -18.88 -13.59
N TRP A 699 18.65 -19.95 -12.82
CA TRP A 699 18.46 -21.29 -13.37
C TRP A 699 17.06 -21.50 -13.91
N ASP A 700 16.95 -22.25 -15.01
CA ASP A 700 15.66 -22.62 -15.60
C ASP A 700 14.75 -23.37 -14.60
N HIS A 701 15.34 -24.19 -13.72
CA HIS A 701 14.64 -24.81 -12.59
C HIS A 701 15.33 -24.41 -11.27
N SER A 702 14.86 -23.29 -10.73
CA SER A 702 15.30 -22.70 -9.47
C SER A 702 14.67 -23.36 -8.24
N GLY A 703 15.07 -22.90 -7.05
CA GLY A 703 14.43 -23.30 -5.80
C GLY A 703 12.92 -23.02 -5.71
N ALA A 704 12.42 -22.00 -6.42
CA ALA A 704 10.98 -21.70 -6.46
C ALA A 704 10.19 -22.82 -7.16
N HIS A 705 10.73 -23.34 -8.27
CA HIS A 705 10.13 -24.45 -9.01
C HIS A 705 10.13 -25.73 -8.17
N GLU A 706 11.22 -26.00 -7.45
CA GLU A 706 11.30 -27.17 -6.57
C GLU A 706 10.35 -27.05 -5.38
N TYR A 707 10.22 -25.87 -4.78
CA TYR A 707 9.24 -25.60 -3.73
C TYR A 707 7.81 -25.86 -4.20
N LEU A 708 7.44 -25.35 -5.38
CA LEU A 708 6.10 -25.55 -5.95
C LEU A 708 5.82 -27.04 -6.24
N ARG A 709 6.83 -27.78 -6.71
CA ARG A 709 6.72 -29.21 -6.99
C ARG A 709 6.59 -30.07 -5.74
N SER A 710 7.36 -29.78 -4.69
CA SER A 710 7.57 -30.69 -3.56
C SER A 710 6.88 -30.28 -2.26
N GLN A 711 6.67 -28.99 -2.02
CA GLN A 711 6.16 -28.45 -0.76
C GLN A 711 4.82 -27.73 -0.90
N ALA A 712 4.67 -26.88 -1.92
CA ALA A 712 3.48 -26.01 -2.06
C ALA A 712 2.17 -26.79 -2.22
N VAL A 713 2.23 -27.99 -2.82
CA VAL A 713 1.08 -28.90 -2.96
C VAL A 713 0.46 -29.28 -1.60
N PHE A 714 1.23 -29.16 -0.51
CA PHE A 714 0.78 -29.44 0.85
C PHE A 714 0.44 -28.18 1.66
N SER A 715 0.54 -26.99 1.06
CA SER A 715 0.13 -25.74 1.71
C SER A 715 -1.39 -25.65 1.74
N VAL A 716 -1.96 -25.37 2.91
CA VAL A 716 -3.38 -25.03 3.09
C VAL A 716 -3.67 -23.55 2.81
N LEU A 717 -2.63 -22.76 2.53
CA LEU A 717 -2.72 -21.32 2.30
C LEU A 717 -2.88 -21.02 0.81
N GLU A 718 -3.80 -20.13 0.49
CA GLU A 718 -4.04 -19.62 -0.87
C GLU A 718 -3.04 -18.50 -1.16
N THR A 719 -2.22 -18.65 -2.21
CA THR A 719 -1.30 -17.57 -2.60
C THR A 719 -2.10 -16.43 -3.20
N GLU A 720 -2.05 -15.25 -2.57
CA GLU A 720 -2.75 -14.04 -2.98
C GLU A 720 -1.87 -13.16 -3.88
N ALA A 721 -0.57 -13.07 -3.56
CA ALA A 721 0.38 -12.25 -4.29
C ALA A 721 1.83 -12.76 -4.12
N VAL A 722 2.66 -12.54 -5.15
CA VAL A 722 4.11 -12.77 -5.12
C VAL A 722 4.83 -11.48 -5.48
N VAL A 723 5.60 -10.92 -4.55
CA VAL A 723 6.39 -9.69 -4.71
C VAL A 723 7.86 -10.06 -4.82
N ASN A 724 8.44 -9.86 -5.99
CA ASN A 724 9.82 -10.19 -6.31
C ASN A 724 10.71 -8.93 -6.22
N LEU A 725 11.77 -9.04 -5.43
CA LEU A 725 12.69 -7.95 -5.13
C LEU A 725 14.06 -8.22 -5.77
N THR A 726 14.46 -7.40 -6.75
CA THR A 726 15.78 -7.51 -7.39
C THR A 726 16.35 -6.13 -7.70
N GLY A 727 17.69 -5.98 -7.65
CA GLY A 727 18.36 -4.77 -8.11
C GLY A 727 17.89 -3.45 -7.46
N LEU A 728 17.83 -3.40 -6.13
CA LEU A 728 17.27 -2.29 -5.35
C LEU A 728 18.30 -1.23 -4.90
N GLY A 729 19.59 -1.46 -5.15
CA GLY A 729 20.68 -0.59 -4.70
C GLY A 729 21.32 0.29 -5.77
N ARG A 730 21.06 0.04 -7.06
CA ARG A 730 21.65 0.78 -8.19
C ARG A 730 20.63 0.92 -9.31
N GLY A 731 20.65 2.05 -10.03
CA GLY A 731 19.92 2.23 -11.29
C GLY A 731 19.51 3.67 -11.61
N GLY A 732 18.55 3.85 -12.53
CA GLY A 732 18.04 5.14 -13.01
C GLY A 732 17.21 5.92 -11.98
N SER A 733 16.52 6.98 -12.37
CA SER A 733 15.77 7.85 -11.45
C SER A 733 14.48 7.23 -10.90
N ASP A 734 13.92 6.25 -11.60
CA ASP A 734 12.60 5.70 -11.30
C ASP A 734 12.71 4.21 -10.96
N LEU A 735 11.95 3.78 -9.95
CA LEU A 735 11.62 2.37 -9.78
C LEU A 735 10.72 1.94 -10.95
N VAL A 736 10.96 0.74 -11.44
CA VAL A 736 10.14 0.11 -12.46
C VAL A 736 9.45 -1.09 -11.85
N VAL A 737 8.16 -1.18 -12.13
CA VAL A 737 7.35 -2.32 -11.73
C VAL A 737 6.69 -2.98 -12.92
N ARG A 738 6.56 -4.30 -12.86
CA ARG A 738 5.89 -5.14 -13.84
C ARG A 738 5.12 -6.24 -13.13
N GLY A 739 3.91 -6.55 -13.58
CA GLY A 739 3.14 -7.65 -13.02
C GLY A 739 1.63 -7.46 -13.18
N ASP A 740 0.90 -7.99 -12.22
CA ASP A 740 -0.55 -7.85 -12.12
C ASP A 740 -0.95 -6.37 -11.91
N SER A 741 -1.97 -5.91 -12.64
CA SER A 741 -2.37 -4.51 -12.65
C SER A 741 -2.82 -3.98 -11.28
N LYS A 742 -3.41 -4.84 -10.43
CA LYS A 742 -3.80 -4.45 -9.08
C LYS A 742 -2.58 -4.23 -8.19
N LEU A 743 -1.57 -5.10 -8.30
CA LEU A 743 -0.33 -4.97 -7.55
C LEU A 743 0.53 -3.79 -8.04
N VAL A 744 0.51 -3.53 -9.35
CA VAL A 744 1.16 -2.35 -9.94
C VAL A 744 0.52 -1.06 -9.42
N ASP A 745 -0.81 -0.93 -9.47
CA ASP A 745 -1.50 0.28 -8.96
C ASP A 745 -1.25 0.48 -7.45
N LEU A 746 -1.30 -0.60 -6.67
CA LEU A 746 -0.93 -0.58 -5.26
C LEU A 746 0.49 -0.03 -5.05
N PHE A 747 1.47 -0.55 -5.79
CA PHE A 747 2.86 -0.13 -5.63
C PHE A 747 3.06 1.32 -6.05
N LEU A 748 2.48 1.76 -7.17
CA LEU A 748 2.58 3.15 -7.62
C LEU A 748 1.97 4.12 -6.61
N ARG A 749 0.83 3.79 -6.00
CA ARG A 749 0.25 4.58 -4.89
C ARG A 749 1.14 4.63 -3.66
N ALA A 750 1.77 3.50 -3.30
CA ALA A 750 2.70 3.43 -2.18
C ALA A 750 3.98 4.25 -2.44
N ALA A 751 4.50 4.22 -3.66
CA ALA A 751 5.66 4.99 -4.08
C ALA A 751 5.36 6.49 -4.06
N ASP A 752 4.22 6.92 -4.64
CA ASP A 752 3.76 8.32 -4.61
C ASP A 752 3.57 8.83 -3.18
N SER A 753 2.94 8.02 -2.32
CA SER A 753 2.77 8.34 -0.89
C SER A 753 4.10 8.43 -0.12
N SER A 754 5.15 7.79 -0.62
CA SER A 754 6.50 7.83 -0.07
C SER A 754 7.39 8.89 -0.72
N GLY A 755 6.89 9.61 -1.73
CA GLY A 755 7.68 10.57 -2.52
C GLY A 755 8.75 9.91 -3.39
N VAL A 756 8.59 8.64 -3.75
CA VAL A 756 9.55 7.84 -4.52
C VAL A 756 9.05 7.74 -5.98
N PRO A 757 9.83 8.17 -6.98
CA PRO A 757 9.45 8.03 -8.38
C PRO A 757 9.35 6.55 -8.78
N ALA A 758 8.19 6.14 -9.29
CA ALA A 758 7.95 4.79 -9.78
C ALA A 758 7.08 4.82 -11.05
N ILE A 759 7.34 3.90 -11.97
CA ILE A 759 6.57 3.72 -13.21
C ILE A 759 6.33 2.25 -13.50
N GLU A 760 5.31 1.96 -14.31
CA GLU A 760 5.14 0.64 -14.93
C GLU A 760 6.05 0.52 -16.15
N GLY A 761 6.76 -0.60 -16.29
CA GLY A 761 7.66 -0.82 -17.43
C GLY A 761 8.32 -2.19 -17.44
N GLU A 762 9.27 -2.38 -18.35
CA GLU A 762 10.04 -3.62 -18.45
C GLU A 762 11.02 -3.76 -17.27
N THR A 763 11.06 -4.96 -16.69
CA THR A 763 11.93 -5.29 -15.55
C THR A 763 12.81 -6.49 -15.90
N VAL A 764 13.93 -6.65 -15.20
CA VAL A 764 14.76 -7.86 -15.36
C VAL A 764 13.96 -9.06 -14.84
N GLN A 765 13.73 -10.03 -15.72
CA GLN A 765 12.95 -11.23 -15.42
C GLN A 765 13.88 -12.41 -15.12
N TYR A 766 13.65 -13.04 -13.98
CA TYR A 766 14.33 -14.28 -13.60
C TYR A 766 13.36 -15.45 -13.70
N PRO A 767 13.82 -16.66 -14.10
CA PRO A 767 12.96 -17.83 -14.24
C PRO A 767 12.10 -18.13 -13.00
N TYR A 768 12.63 -17.91 -11.80
CA TYR A 768 11.87 -18.15 -10.55
C TYR A 768 10.62 -17.26 -10.41
N GLN A 769 10.61 -16.08 -11.03
CA GLN A 769 9.50 -15.13 -10.95
C GLN A 769 8.30 -15.62 -11.76
N SER A 770 8.56 -16.31 -12.87
CA SER A 770 7.54 -16.96 -13.70
C SER A 770 7.07 -18.33 -13.16
N ALA A 771 7.71 -18.86 -12.12
CA ALA A 771 7.31 -20.14 -11.53
C ALA A 771 5.90 -20.10 -10.93
N PHE A 772 5.49 -18.94 -10.42
CA PHE A 772 4.17 -18.74 -9.82
C PHE A 772 3.15 -18.24 -10.84
N THR A 773 2.02 -18.94 -10.95
CA THR A 773 0.91 -18.56 -11.85
C THR A 773 -0.05 -17.53 -11.23
N THR A 774 0.13 -17.19 -9.96
CA THR A 774 -0.65 -16.19 -9.21
C THR A 774 -0.25 -14.76 -9.59
N ARG A 775 -1.03 -13.76 -9.16
CA ARG A 775 -0.68 -12.33 -9.23
C ARG A 775 0.76 -12.12 -8.75
N ASN A 776 1.61 -11.65 -9.64
CA ASN A 776 3.01 -11.37 -9.37
C ASN A 776 3.31 -9.89 -9.57
N LEU A 777 4.34 -9.41 -8.89
CA LEU A 777 4.91 -8.08 -9.04
C LEU A 777 6.42 -8.23 -8.99
N ALA A 778 7.14 -7.65 -9.95
CA ALA A 778 8.58 -7.51 -9.92
C ALA A 778 8.92 -6.02 -9.74
N VAL A 779 9.88 -5.73 -8.86
CA VAL A 779 10.31 -4.37 -8.52
C VAL A 779 11.82 -4.28 -8.63
N ASN A 780 12.31 -3.34 -9.43
CA ASN A 780 13.74 -3.00 -9.56
C ASN A 780 13.91 -1.54 -9.98
N TRP A 781 15.12 -0.99 -9.87
CA TRP A 781 15.42 0.30 -10.51
C TRP A 781 15.54 0.14 -12.03
N ARG A 782 15.15 1.16 -12.80
CA ARG A 782 15.34 1.17 -14.26
C ARG A 782 16.82 1.01 -14.62
N ILE A 783 17.22 -0.06 -15.30
CA ILE A 783 18.58 -0.29 -15.77
C ILE A 783 18.59 -1.12 -17.04
N ASP A 784 19.46 -0.76 -17.98
CA ASP A 784 19.75 -1.53 -19.19
C ASP A 784 20.87 -2.55 -18.93
N GLY A 785 20.64 -3.51 -18.02
CA GLY A 785 21.60 -4.58 -17.66
C GLY A 785 22.89 -4.10 -16.97
N ILE A 786 23.23 -4.69 -15.81
CA ILE A 786 24.53 -4.43 -15.17
C ILE A 786 25.46 -5.58 -15.55
N PRO A 787 26.60 -5.32 -16.23
CA PRO A 787 27.60 -6.35 -16.44
C PRO A 787 28.03 -6.93 -15.08
N PRO A 788 28.13 -8.26 -14.91
CA PRO A 788 28.51 -8.87 -13.63
C PRO A 788 29.78 -8.30 -13.00
N ALA A 789 30.76 -7.90 -13.83
CA ALA A 789 32.01 -7.27 -13.39
C ALA A 789 31.81 -5.90 -12.72
N GLU A 790 30.73 -5.20 -13.08
CA GLU A 790 30.36 -3.93 -12.49
C GLU A 790 29.41 -4.07 -11.29
N ASP A 791 28.92 -5.28 -11.00
CA ASP A 791 27.97 -5.49 -9.93
C ASP A 791 28.66 -5.63 -8.56
N THR A 792 29.30 -4.52 -8.16
CA THR A 792 30.16 -4.41 -7.00
C THR A 792 29.57 -3.52 -5.91
N ILE A 793 30.00 -3.76 -4.67
CA ILE A 793 29.48 -3.08 -3.49
C ILE A 793 29.69 -1.56 -3.51
N ASP A 794 30.80 -1.08 -4.07
CA ASP A 794 31.15 0.34 -4.17
C ASP A 794 30.19 1.13 -5.07
N ARG A 795 29.41 0.45 -5.90
CA ARG A 795 28.42 1.05 -6.79
C ARG A 795 27.00 1.02 -6.25
N ILE A 796 26.80 0.53 -5.03
CA ILE A 796 25.50 0.51 -4.36
C ILE A 796 25.23 1.87 -3.70
N SER A 797 24.08 2.46 -4.03
CA SER A 797 23.60 3.69 -3.43
C SER A 797 22.74 3.39 -2.21
N ILE A 798 23.15 3.93 -1.06
CA ILE A 798 22.38 3.90 0.18
C ILE A 798 21.04 4.62 0.01
N SER A 799 21.00 5.75 -0.72
CA SER A 799 19.75 6.49 -0.92
C SER A 799 18.72 5.66 -1.69
N LYS A 800 19.18 4.89 -2.68
CA LYS A 800 18.31 4.02 -3.49
C LYS A 800 17.75 2.85 -2.69
N LEU A 801 18.56 2.25 -1.81
CA LEU A 801 18.08 1.25 -0.86
C LEU A 801 17.00 1.84 0.05
N GLY A 802 17.20 3.07 0.53
CA GLY A 802 16.24 3.79 1.36
C GLY A 802 14.91 4.05 0.64
N GLU A 803 14.96 4.66 -0.54
CA GLU A 803 13.78 4.97 -1.36
C GLU A 803 13.00 3.70 -1.75
N ALA A 804 13.70 2.69 -2.27
CA ALA A 804 13.07 1.41 -2.60
C ALA A 804 12.47 0.73 -1.38
N GLY A 805 13.21 0.68 -0.27
CA GLY A 805 12.77 0.08 0.99
C GLY A 805 11.51 0.75 1.54
N GLN A 806 11.42 2.08 1.50
CA GLN A 806 10.23 2.82 1.95
C GLN A 806 9.00 2.47 1.10
N ALA A 807 9.11 2.53 -0.22
CA ALA A 807 7.99 2.23 -1.13
C ALA A 807 7.52 0.77 -1.01
N ILE A 808 8.47 -0.18 -1.03
CA ILE A 808 8.18 -1.61 -0.88
C ILE A 808 7.54 -1.89 0.47
N ASN A 809 8.06 -1.31 1.55
CA ASN A 809 7.51 -1.50 2.89
C ASN A 809 6.06 -1.02 2.98
N LEU A 810 5.74 0.18 2.45
CA LEU A 810 4.37 0.68 2.47
C LEU A 810 3.41 -0.19 1.63
N ALA A 811 3.87 -0.66 0.46
CA ALA A 811 3.10 -1.59 -0.37
C ALA A 811 2.84 -2.91 0.38
N LEU A 812 3.85 -3.49 1.02
CA LEU A 812 3.73 -4.72 1.80
C LEU A 812 2.86 -4.56 3.05
N ILE A 813 2.92 -3.42 3.75
CA ILE A 813 2.04 -3.11 4.89
C ILE A 813 0.58 -3.10 4.43
N THR A 814 0.29 -2.44 3.31
CA THR A 814 -1.06 -2.33 2.74
C THR A 814 -1.55 -3.70 2.26
N LEU A 815 -0.74 -4.40 1.47
CA LEU A 815 -1.02 -5.76 0.97
C LEU A 815 -1.20 -6.76 2.11
N GLY A 816 -0.43 -6.62 3.20
CA GLY A 816 -0.51 -7.48 4.36
C GLY A 816 -1.73 -7.24 5.25
N ARG A 817 -2.40 -6.07 5.17
CA ARG A 817 -3.46 -5.67 6.10
C ARG A 817 -4.83 -5.40 5.47
N GLU A 818 -4.88 -4.80 4.30
CA GLU A 818 -6.14 -4.30 3.73
C GLU A 818 -6.88 -5.40 2.95
N TYR A 819 -8.19 -5.56 3.16
CA TYR A 819 -9.00 -6.55 2.44
C TYR A 819 -9.00 -6.26 0.92
N ASP A 820 -9.17 -4.98 0.57
CA ASP A 820 -9.02 -4.44 -0.76
C ASP A 820 -7.85 -3.45 -0.79
N TYR A 821 -6.93 -3.66 -1.71
CA TYR A 821 -5.68 -2.91 -1.84
C TYR A 821 -5.46 -2.42 -3.26
#